data_AF-A0A965UNA0-F1
#
_entry.id   AF-A0A965UNA0-F1
#
_cell.length_a   1.000
_cell.length_b   1.000
_cell.length_c   1.000
_cell.angle_alpha   90.00
_cell.angle_beta   90.00
_cell.angle_gamma   90.00
#
_symmetry.space_group_name_H-M   'P 1'
#
loop_
_entity.id
_entity.type
_entity.pdbx_description
1 polymer ?
#
loop_
_entity_poly.entity_id
_entity_poly.type
_entity_poly.pdbx_seq_one_letter_code
_entity_poly.pdbx_strand_id
1 'polypeptide(L)'
;MPQLNLLEKAISTISPSFGIKRLADKCKLTEFNRFAAAYPNRDRRPSRPLSGGEGYTATFERIELIKAARELEDNNPIIRSILLKFSQYALGNFRYMSRTGDRQIDQMYEDYWMSWCKRADFFGRHSFQTLSHLALRSTLRDGDVGFVITRENSENGIPNPESEIRLQSVEADRIGGNFDNPTSSQNYIGGVMFDDNGRATAYKVYRRTQGVAYVAPQEIPASSFLLIYDPLRLDEVRGRSHLASVINYCKDLHETLDAENMAVKNAAFRTMVVTNNLGSADDPASYFNQGETDAYGNLMNLETMQKGQINYLPTGAEMKMFESGRPSNAFHGYVDMIIHMIALAFNLPYGFCYDLAKLGGPTVRLEMALAARTFRRWQGILEEKFFDRVKNIVIADAISRGIVPPAKNFMTGRWIYPSDPTIDVGRDSQANISEFKAGLRTASEIYGSKGEDYEEALRQRAYEVKYASELSKEFEIPVESISEAFKPNPSPMPQMPEVSGMPEVAEGDKGAEEEPEQVEIPRAKRTSSNKSVSLREAEMILDAIEMQSIQDIDLTPSDGMVDAAKAALRVRAEKPASERGMTQVGIARARDIIGKKRLSPRTWRRMKAFFDRHEVDKQGSSWDEQGRGWQAWNGWGGDAGYSRAKKIVAQLNKLRDGE
;
A
#
# COMPACT_ATOMS: atom_id res chain seq x y z
N MET A 1 25.26 -26.70 42.68
CA MET A 1 24.92 -28.11 42.95
C MET A 1 23.40 -28.25 42.96
N PRO A 2 22.81 -29.33 42.40
CA PRO A 2 21.37 -29.56 42.50
C PRO A 2 20.95 -29.63 43.97
N GLN A 3 19.83 -28.98 44.33
CA GLN A 3 19.34 -28.99 45.70
C GLN A 3 18.86 -30.40 46.09
N LEU A 4 19.41 -30.93 47.20
CA LEU A 4 19.01 -32.21 47.76
C LEU A 4 17.58 -32.11 48.32
N ASN A 5 16.65 -32.92 47.83
CA ASN A 5 15.33 -33.06 48.45
C ASN A 5 15.41 -33.83 49.78
N LEU A 6 14.30 -33.91 50.51
CA LEU A 6 14.27 -34.49 51.87
C LEU A 6 14.77 -35.95 51.90
N LEU A 7 14.43 -36.73 50.87
CA LEU A 7 14.86 -38.12 50.72
C LEU A 7 16.36 -38.21 50.44
N GLU A 8 16.89 -37.36 49.56
CA GLU A 8 18.30 -37.32 49.21
C GLU A 8 19.16 -36.83 50.38
N LYS A 9 18.64 -35.89 51.20
CA LYS A 9 19.27 -35.50 52.46
C LYS A 9 19.31 -36.69 53.42
N ALA A 10 18.18 -37.36 53.65
CA ALA A 10 18.11 -38.52 54.55
C ALA A 10 19.06 -39.66 54.14
N ILE A 11 19.08 -40.01 52.84
CA ILE A 11 19.98 -41.02 52.29
C ILE A 11 21.44 -40.59 52.43
N SER A 12 21.75 -39.31 52.15
CA SER A 12 23.13 -38.80 52.26
C SER A 12 23.62 -38.70 53.70
N THR A 13 22.71 -38.56 54.68
CA THR A 13 23.05 -38.58 56.11
C THR A 13 23.41 -39.99 56.59
N ILE A 14 22.74 -41.02 56.07
CA ILE A 14 22.94 -42.42 56.48
C ILE A 14 24.04 -43.10 55.65
N SER A 15 24.13 -42.79 54.36
CA SER A 15 25.11 -43.34 53.42
C SER A 15 25.51 -42.28 52.37
N PRO A 16 26.54 -41.46 52.66
CA PRO A 16 26.96 -40.38 51.77
C PRO A 16 27.38 -40.87 50.37
N SER A 17 28.07 -42.01 50.29
CA SER A 17 28.55 -42.59 49.02
C SER A 17 27.40 -43.04 48.12
N PHE A 18 26.37 -43.66 48.70
CA PHE A 18 25.17 -44.05 47.97
C PHE A 18 24.32 -42.84 47.56
N GLY A 19 24.23 -41.82 48.43
CA GLY A 19 23.57 -40.55 48.13
C GLY A 19 24.18 -39.84 46.91
N ILE A 20 25.51 -39.73 46.87
CA ILE A 20 26.25 -39.13 45.73
C ILE A 20 26.04 -39.96 44.45
N LYS A 21 26.12 -41.29 44.53
CA LYS A 21 25.92 -42.17 43.36
C LYS A 21 24.51 -42.04 42.80
N ARG A 22 23.50 -42.07 43.67
CA ARG A 22 22.09 -41.88 43.29
C ARG A 22 21.84 -40.49 42.69
N LEU A 23 22.46 -39.45 43.22
CA LEU A 23 22.34 -38.10 42.68
C LEU A 23 23.02 -37.97 41.31
N ALA A 24 24.20 -38.57 41.14
CA ALA A 24 24.86 -38.65 39.85
C ALA A 24 24.01 -39.43 38.83
N ASP A 25 23.40 -40.55 39.22
CA ASP A 25 22.51 -41.33 38.35
C ASP A 25 21.21 -40.58 38.01
N LYS A 26 20.67 -39.78 38.93
CA LYS A 26 19.54 -38.89 38.68
C LYS A 26 19.90 -37.74 37.73
N CYS A 27 21.05 -37.10 37.92
CA CYS A 27 21.59 -36.11 36.98
C CYS A 27 21.79 -36.74 35.61
N LYS A 28 22.35 -37.96 35.53
CA LYS A 28 22.46 -38.70 34.28
C LYS A 28 21.11 -38.97 33.63
N LEU A 29 20.10 -39.41 34.37
CA LEU A 29 18.74 -39.61 33.85
C LEU A 29 18.08 -38.31 33.36
N THR A 30 18.52 -37.16 33.86
CA THR A 30 17.97 -35.84 33.48
C THR A 30 18.73 -35.24 32.30
N GLU A 31 20.07 -35.36 32.28
CA GLU A 31 21.00 -34.78 31.31
C GLU A 31 21.26 -35.66 30.07
N PHE A 32 21.10 -37.00 30.15
CA PHE A 32 21.26 -37.91 29.01
C PHE A 32 19.99 -38.10 28.18
N ASN A 33 18.93 -37.31 28.45
CA ASN A 33 17.75 -37.34 27.61
C ASN A 33 18.04 -36.66 26.27
N ARG A 34 17.93 -37.42 25.18
CA ARG A 34 18.11 -36.94 23.80
C ARG A 34 17.24 -35.71 23.48
N PHE A 35 16.06 -35.61 24.11
CA PHE A 35 15.16 -34.46 24.02
C PHE A 35 14.60 -34.10 25.41
N ALA A 36 15.32 -33.29 26.18
CA ALA A 36 14.89 -32.83 27.52
C ALA A 36 13.54 -32.09 27.53
N ALA A 37 13.10 -31.56 26.38
CA ALA A 37 11.80 -30.90 26.23
C ALA A 37 10.60 -31.87 26.20
N ALA A 38 10.81 -33.18 26.00
CA ALA A 38 9.74 -34.17 25.88
C ALA A 38 9.14 -34.59 27.24
N TYR A 39 9.84 -34.35 28.35
CA TYR A 39 9.40 -34.78 29.67
C TYR A 39 8.81 -33.62 30.47
N PRO A 40 7.63 -33.81 31.08
CA PRO A 40 7.04 -32.81 31.95
C PRO A 40 7.93 -32.58 33.18
N ASN A 41 8.02 -31.32 33.60
CA ASN A 41 8.68 -30.94 34.84
C ASN A 41 7.75 -30.01 35.63
N ARG A 42 8.01 -29.79 36.92
CA ARG A 42 7.16 -28.94 37.77
C ARG A 42 6.90 -27.56 37.16
N ASP A 43 7.91 -27.01 36.49
CA ASP A 43 7.86 -25.66 35.94
C ASP A 43 7.37 -25.62 34.47
N ARG A 44 7.10 -26.79 33.85
CA ARG A 44 6.65 -26.92 32.45
C ARG A 44 5.49 -27.89 32.33
N ARG A 45 4.31 -27.37 31.95
CA ARG A 45 3.16 -28.21 31.64
C ARG A 45 3.50 -29.20 30.52
N PRO A 46 3.03 -30.46 30.58
CA PRO A 46 3.20 -31.40 29.49
C PRO A 46 2.59 -30.83 28.20
N SER A 47 3.21 -31.14 27.07
CA SER A 47 2.60 -30.89 25.76
C SER A 47 1.25 -31.62 25.67
N ARG A 48 0.34 -31.06 24.89
CA ARG A 48 -0.95 -31.71 24.60
C ARG A 48 -0.69 -33.10 23.99
N PRO A 49 -1.55 -34.10 24.26
CA PRO A 49 -1.43 -35.39 23.60
C PRO A 49 -1.51 -35.21 22.07
N LEU A 50 -0.90 -36.15 21.34
CA LEU A 50 -1.00 -36.16 19.89
C LEU A 50 -2.48 -36.23 19.50
N SER A 51 -2.86 -35.32 18.61
CA SER A 51 -4.18 -35.23 18.02
C SER A 51 -4.01 -34.98 16.53
N GLY A 52 -4.94 -35.48 15.73
CA GLY A 52 -4.99 -35.17 14.30
C GLY A 52 -5.04 -33.66 14.02
N GLY A 53 -4.82 -33.29 12.76
CA GLY A 53 -4.95 -31.91 12.29
C GLY A 53 -6.33 -31.31 12.57
N GLU A 54 -7.35 -32.16 12.60
CA GLU A 54 -8.74 -31.83 12.92
C GLU A 54 -9.27 -32.74 14.03
N GLY A 55 -10.24 -32.24 14.78
CA GLY A 55 -10.95 -32.99 15.82
C GLY A 55 -12.28 -32.33 16.14
N TYR A 56 -13.17 -33.05 16.82
CA TYR A 56 -14.53 -32.55 17.07
C TYR A 56 -14.57 -31.23 17.88
N THR A 57 -13.67 -31.05 18.83
CA THR A 57 -13.53 -29.80 19.59
C THR A 57 -12.99 -28.66 18.74
N ALA A 58 -12.26 -28.95 17.66
CA ALA A 58 -11.64 -27.95 16.81
C ALA A 58 -12.69 -27.09 16.07
N THR A 59 -13.88 -27.63 15.79
CA THR A 59 -14.97 -26.88 15.16
C THR A 59 -15.48 -25.76 16.06
N PHE A 60 -15.71 -26.06 17.35
CA PHE A 60 -16.12 -25.05 18.32
C PHE A 60 -15.02 -24.00 18.53
N GLU A 61 -13.77 -24.45 18.75
CA GLU A 61 -12.62 -23.57 18.91
C GLU A 61 -12.46 -22.63 17.70
N ARG A 62 -12.65 -23.12 16.47
CA ARG A 62 -12.59 -22.32 15.24
C ARG A 62 -13.64 -21.20 15.23
N ILE A 63 -14.88 -21.49 15.61
CA ILE A 63 -15.94 -20.46 15.65
C ILE A 63 -15.62 -19.39 16.69
N GLU A 64 -15.11 -19.76 17.87
CA GLU A 64 -14.68 -18.79 18.88
C GLU A 64 -13.49 -17.95 18.43
N LEU A 65 -12.52 -18.56 17.73
CA LEU A 65 -11.41 -17.85 17.11
C LEU A 65 -11.89 -16.86 16.04
N ILE A 66 -12.87 -17.23 15.21
CA ILE A 66 -13.47 -16.34 14.20
C ILE A 66 -14.13 -15.13 14.87
N LYS A 67 -14.92 -15.34 15.93
CA LYS A 67 -15.56 -14.24 16.67
C LYS A 67 -14.52 -13.25 17.21
N ALA A 68 -13.50 -13.76 17.90
CA ALA A 68 -12.44 -12.93 18.46
C ALA A 68 -11.61 -12.23 17.37
N ALA A 69 -11.32 -12.90 16.26
CA ALA A 69 -10.58 -12.32 15.13
C ALA A 69 -11.34 -11.18 14.44
N ARG A 70 -12.67 -11.32 14.25
CA ARG A 70 -13.53 -10.27 13.68
C ARG A 70 -13.62 -9.07 14.61
N GLU A 71 -13.81 -9.29 15.91
CA GLU A 71 -13.80 -8.22 16.91
C GLU A 71 -12.47 -7.46 16.93
N LEU A 72 -11.34 -8.18 16.86
CA LEU A 72 -10.01 -7.56 16.79
C LEU A 72 -9.82 -6.76 15.51
N GLU A 73 -10.30 -7.25 14.37
CA GLU A 73 -10.21 -6.49 13.12
C GLU A 73 -11.03 -5.18 13.15
N ASP A 74 -12.21 -5.22 13.75
CA ASP A 74 -13.09 -4.05 13.81
C ASP A 74 -12.56 -2.98 14.76
N ASN A 75 -11.98 -3.39 15.89
CA ASN A 75 -11.61 -2.48 16.98
C ASN A 75 -10.10 -2.21 17.11
N ASN A 76 -9.22 -3.07 16.57
CA ASN A 76 -7.77 -2.91 16.67
C ASN A 76 -7.17 -2.40 15.34
N PRO A 77 -6.71 -1.14 15.27
CA PRO A 77 -6.20 -0.55 14.03
C PRO A 77 -4.92 -1.22 13.52
N ILE A 78 -4.11 -1.82 14.40
CA ILE A 78 -2.87 -2.51 14.01
C ILE A 78 -3.23 -3.78 13.22
N ILE A 79 -4.18 -4.56 13.73
CA ILE A 79 -4.65 -5.79 13.07
C ILE A 79 -5.30 -5.45 11.73
N ARG A 80 -6.20 -4.47 11.71
CA ARG A 80 -6.82 -4.00 10.47
C ARG A 80 -5.78 -3.54 9.44
N SER A 81 -4.77 -2.80 9.86
CA SER A 81 -3.69 -2.32 9.00
C SER A 81 -2.87 -3.48 8.40
N ILE A 82 -2.50 -4.48 9.21
CA ILE A 82 -1.78 -5.67 8.73
C ILE A 82 -2.59 -6.41 7.66
N LEU A 83 -3.87 -6.67 7.92
CA LEU A 83 -4.76 -7.36 6.97
C LEU A 83 -4.94 -6.58 5.66
N LEU A 84 -5.04 -5.24 5.74
CA LEU A 84 -5.08 -4.37 4.55
C LEU A 84 -3.77 -4.41 3.76
N LYS A 85 -2.61 -4.46 4.43
CA LYS A 85 -1.30 -4.60 3.78
C LYS A 85 -1.22 -5.90 2.97
N PHE A 86 -1.71 -7.03 3.49
CA PHE A 86 -1.80 -8.27 2.69
C PHE A 86 -2.60 -8.08 1.42
N SER A 87 -3.77 -7.46 1.53
CA SER A 87 -4.64 -7.19 0.37
C SER A 87 -3.91 -6.31 -0.66
N GLN A 88 -3.29 -5.22 -0.21
CA GLN A 88 -2.61 -4.26 -1.07
C GLN A 88 -1.35 -4.82 -1.75
N TYR A 89 -0.47 -5.48 -0.99
CA TYR A 89 0.83 -5.91 -1.48
C TYR A 89 0.84 -7.31 -2.08
N ALA A 90 -0.05 -8.22 -1.65
CA ALA A 90 -0.14 -9.54 -2.28
C ALA A 90 -0.97 -9.49 -3.57
N LEU A 91 -2.09 -8.77 -3.60
CA LEU A 91 -2.98 -8.77 -4.75
C LEU A 91 -2.97 -7.47 -5.53
N GLY A 92 -3.09 -6.32 -4.85
CA GLY A 92 -3.31 -5.01 -5.47
C GLY A 92 -4.22 -5.08 -6.69
N ASN A 93 -3.70 -4.69 -7.86
CA ASN A 93 -4.37 -4.94 -9.14
C ASN A 93 -3.66 -6.06 -9.89
N PHE A 94 -4.25 -7.25 -9.93
CA PHE A 94 -3.70 -8.40 -10.63
C PHE A 94 -4.44 -8.66 -11.95
N ARG A 95 -3.73 -9.26 -12.91
CA ARG A 95 -4.24 -9.58 -14.25
C ARG A 95 -3.85 -11.00 -14.65
N TYR A 96 -4.68 -11.66 -15.45
CA TYR A 96 -4.34 -12.91 -16.12
C TYR A 96 -3.83 -12.63 -17.54
N MET A 97 -2.74 -13.29 -17.93
CA MET A 97 -2.28 -13.36 -19.31
C MET A 97 -2.45 -14.76 -19.86
N SER A 98 -3.10 -14.87 -21.01
CA SER A 98 -3.24 -16.13 -21.71
C SER A 98 -1.97 -16.43 -22.52
N ARG A 99 -1.59 -17.72 -22.61
CA ARG A 99 -0.45 -18.19 -23.38
C ARG A 99 -0.82 -19.44 -24.16
N THR A 100 -1.80 -19.34 -25.05
CA THR A 100 -2.26 -20.45 -25.89
C THR A 100 -1.31 -20.76 -27.04
N GLY A 101 -0.49 -19.78 -27.44
CA GLY A 101 0.40 -19.84 -28.61
C GLY A 101 -0.10 -19.03 -29.80
N ASP A 102 -1.37 -18.59 -29.78
CA ASP A 102 -1.94 -17.64 -30.73
C ASP A 102 -2.35 -16.36 -30.01
N ARG A 103 -1.70 -15.25 -30.38
CA ARG A 103 -1.91 -13.98 -29.72
C ARG A 103 -3.29 -13.37 -29.96
N GLN A 104 -3.95 -13.68 -31.08
CA GLN A 104 -5.32 -13.20 -31.32
C GLN A 104 -6.29 -13.89 -30.36
N ILE A 105 -6.16 -15.20 -30.20
CA ILE A 105 -6.96 -15.97 -29.25
C ILE A 105 -6.66 -15.57 -27.81
N ASP A 106 -5.39 -15.36 -27.48
CA ASP A 106 -4.98 -14.88 -26.15
C ASP A 106 -5.65 -13.55 -25.80
N GLN A 107 -5.69 -12.60 -26.73
CA GLN A 107 -6.38 -11.33 -26.53
C GLN A 107 -7.89 -11.53 -26.30
N MET A 108 -8.54 -12.40 -27.07
CA MET A 108 -9.97 -12.69 -26.88
C MET A 108 -10.26 -13.30 -25.50
N TYR A 109 -9.38 -14.18 -25.00
CA TYR A 109 -9.51 -14.77 -23.67
C TYR A 109 -9.27 -13.73 -22.56
N GLU A 110 -8.25 -12.89 -22.71
CA GLU A 110 -7.95 -11.80 -21.77
C GLU A 110 -9.09 -10.78 -21.71
N ASP A 111 -9.64 -10.37 -22.86
CA ASP A 111 -10.76 -9.45 -22.94
C ASP A 111 -12.04 -10.03 -22.33
N TYR A 112 -12.34 -11.30 -22.63
CA TYR A 112 -13.48 -12.01 -22.03
C TYR A 112 -13.32 -12.12 -20.50
N TRP A 113 -12.15 -12.54 -20.04
CA TRP A 113 -11.82 -12.67 -18.62
C TRP A 113 -11.98 -11.33 -17.88
N MET A 114 -11.44 -10.25 -18.44
CA MET A 114 -11.55 -8.90 -17.85
C MET A 114 -12.98 -8.39 -17.81
N SER A 115 -13.78 -8.71 -18.84
CA SER A 115 -15.22 -8.43 -18.85
C SER A 115 -15.95 -9.21 -17.76
N TRP A 116 -15.71 -10.52 -17.69
CA TRP A 116 -16.32 -11.41 -16.68
C TRP A 116 -15.96 -11.01 -15.25
N CYS A 117 -14.72 -10.58 -15.01
CA CYS A 117 -14.28 -10.11 -13.68
C CYS A 117 -15.17 -9.00 -13.11
N LYS A 118 -15.80 -8.17 -13.95
CA LYS A 118 -16.72 -7.12 -13.49
C LYS A 118 -18.08 -7.65 -13.02
N ARG A 119 -18.45 -8.87 -13.43
CA ARG A 119 -19.75 -9.51 -13.19
C ARG A 119 -19.64 -10.85 -12.45
N ALA A 120 -18.49 -11.11 -11.83
CA ALA A 120 -18.19 -12.40 -11.23
C ALA A 120 -19.06 -12.73 -9.99
N ASP A 121 -19.49 -11.73 -9.23
CA ASP A 121 -20.30 -11.93 -8.03
C ASP A 121 -21.74 -12.30 -8.37
N PHE A 122 -22.21 -13.43 -7.83
CA PHE A 122 -23.60 -13.85 -7.94
C PHE A 122 -24.57 -12.83 -7.36
N PHE A 123 -24.19 -12.16 -6.26
CA PHE A 123 -25.03 -11.14 -5.62
C PHE A 123 -24.96 -9.76 -6.31
N GLY A 124 -24.09 -9.59 -7.30
CA GLY A 124 -23.92 -8.34 -8.04
C GLY A 124 -23.35 -7.18 -7.21
N ARG A 125 -22.68 -7.44 -6.07
CA ARG A 125 -22.11 -6.40 -5.21
C ARG A 125 -20.67 -6.07 -5.55
N HIS A 126 -19.90 -7.06 -6.01
CA HIS A 126 -18.45 -6.97 -6.10
C HIS A 126 -17.89 -7.49 -7.43
N SER A 127 -16.73 -6.97 -7.83
CA SER A 127 -15.94 -7.55 -8.92
C SER A 127 -15.12 -8.73 -8.41
N PHE A 128 -14.60 -9.55 -9.32
CA PHE A 128 -13.68 -10.64 -9.00
C PHE A 128 -12.43 -10.15 -8.24
N GLN A 129 -11.92 -8.96 -8.58
CA GLN A 129 -10.82 -8.36 -7.84
C GLN A 129 -11.21 -8.14 -6.38
N THR A 130 -12.32 -7.45 -6.12
CA THR A 130 -12.80 -7.21 -4.76
C THR A 130 -13.08 -8.51 -4.02
N LEU A 131 -13.69 -9.51 -4.67
CA LEU A 131 -13.90 -10.83 -4.08
C LEU A 131 -12.59 -11.51 -3.69
N SER A 132 -11.54 -11.36 -4.49
CA SER A 132 -10.21 -11.93 -4.22
C SER A 132 -9.52 -11.26 -3.03
N HIS A 133 -9.63 -9.93 -2.92
CA HIS A 133 -9.17 -9.18 -1.75
C HIS A 133 -9.90 -9.60 -0.48
N LEU A 134 -11.23 -9.70 -0.55
CA LEU A 134 -12.06 -10.18 0.55
C LEU A 134 -11.75 -11.64 0.91
N ALA A 135 -11.46 -12.49 -0.09
CA ALA A 135 -11.10 -13.88 0.13
C ALA A 135 -9.79 -14.02 0.89
N LEU A 136 -8.74 -13.31 0.47
CA LEU A 136 -7.45 -13.29 1.17
C LEU A 136 -7.60 -12.78 2.61
N ARG A 137 -8.31 -11.66 2.78
CA ARG A 137 -8.54 -11.05 4.09
C ARG A 137 -9.36 -11.97 5.01
N SER A 138 -10.41 -12.61 4.48
CA SER A 138 -11.22 -13.57 5.23
C SER A 138 -10.42 -14.82 5.57
N THR A 139 -9.56 -15.30 4.68
CA THR A 139 -8.68 -16.45 4.96
C THR A 139 -7.71 -16.13 6.11
N LEU A 140 -7.09 -14.95 6.11
CA LEU A 140 -6.19 -14.52 7.18
C LEU A 140 -6.91 -14.34 8.53
N ARG A 141 -8.12 -13.75 8.49
CA ARG A 141 -8.90 -13.41 9.69
C ARG A 141 -9.69 -14.59 10.24
N ASP A 142 -10.48 -15.25 9.41
CA ASP A 142 -11.39 -16.33 9.80
C ASP A 142 -10.73 -17.72 9.68
N GLY A 143 -9.64 -17.83 8.93
CA GLY A 143 -8.90 -19.06 8.67
C GLY A 143 -9.18 -19.64 7.29
N ASP A 144 -10.41 -19.52 6.80
CA ASP A 144 -10.80 -19.96 5.47
C ASP A 144 -11.97 -19.15 4.90
N VAL A 145 -12.31 -19.42 3.65
CA VAL A 145 -13.49 -18.86 2.98
C VAL A 145 -13.94 -19.80 1.86
N GLY A 146 -15.25 -19.83 1.60
CA GLY A 146 -15.86 -20.64 0.56
C GLY A 146 -16.37 -19.82 -0.62
N PHE A 147 -16.30 -20.38 -1.82
CA PHE A 147 -17.00 -19.88 -2.99
C PHE A 147 -17.73 -21.02 -3.69
N VAL A 148 -19.01 -20.83 -3.97
CA VAL A 148 -19.82 -21.76 -4.76
C VAL A 148 -19.81 -21.28 -6.21
N ILE A 149 -19.46 -22.20 -7.12
CA ILE A 149 -19.56 -21.98 -8.56
C ILE A 149 -21.01 -22.28 -8.96
N THR A 150 -21.74 -21.26 -9.39
CA THR A 150 -23.17 -21.36 -9.69
C THR A 150 -23.54 -20.60 -10.96
N ARG A 151 -24.78 -20.78 -11.42
CA ARG A 151 -25.39 -20.06 -12.54
C ARG A 151 -26.66 -19.37 -12.07
N GLU A 152 -27.15 -18.41 -12.83
CA GLU A 152 -28.49 -17.89 -12.58
C GLU A 152 -29.50 -18.99 -12.87
N ASN A 153 -30.46 -19.16 -11.96
CA ASN A 153 -31.56 -20.08 -12.19
C ASN A 153 -32.50 -19.47 -13.22
N SER A 154 -33.00 -20.31 -14.13
CA SER A 154 -34.20 -20.02 -14.91
C SER A 154 -35.41 -19.80 -13.99
N GLU A 155 -36.51 -19.26 -14.52
CA GLU A 155 -37.77 -19.02 -13.78
C GLU A 155 -38.27 -20.26 -13.01
N ASN A 156 -37.90 -21.47 -13.46
CA ASN A 156 -38.28 -22.74 -12.84
C ASN A 156 -37.30 -23.25 -11.77
N GLY A 157 -36.30 -22.45 -11.36
CA GLY A 157 -35.31 -22.85 -10.35
C GLY A 157 -34.20 -23.78 -10.85
N ILE A 158 -34.18 -24.10 -12.15
CA ILE A 158 -33.15 -24.92 -12.80
C ILE A 158 -32.02 -24.00 -13.29
N PRO A 159 -30.73 -24.31 -13.06
CA PRO A 159 -29.61 -23.54 -13.59
C PRO A 159 -29.76 -23.32 -15.09
N ASN A 160 -29.80 -22.06 -15.56
CA ASN A 160 -29.95 -21.75 -16.97
C ASN A 160 -28.62 -22.06 -17.70
N PRO A 161 -28.57 -23.04 -18.63
CA PRO A 161 -27.35 -23.39 -19.36
C PRO A 161 -26.77 -22.25 -20.21
N GLU A 162 -27.59 -21.25 -20.56
CA GLU A 162 -27.15 -20.07 -21.31
C GLU A 162 -26.60 -18.97 -20.41
N SER A 163 -26.91 -19.00 -19.11
CA SER A 163 -26.44 -17.99 -18.15
C SER A 163 -24.96 -18.18 -17.82
N GLU A 164 -24.23 -17.08 -17.66
CA GLU A 164 -22.81 -17.13 -17.32
C GLU A 164 -22.57 -17.73 -15.93
N ILE A 165 -21.44 -18.40 -15.75
CA ILE A 165 -20.99 -18.85 -14.42
C ILE A 165 -20.71 -17.63 -13.54
N ARG A 166 -21.15 -17.69 -12.28
CA ARG A 166 -20.88 -16.71 -11.22
C ARG A 166 -20.43 -17.39 -9.94
N LEU A 167 -19.85 -16.58 -9.06
CA LEU A 167 -19.34 -16.99 -7.76
C LEU A 167 -20.24 -16.49 -6.65
N GLN A 168 -20.76 -17.40 -5.84
CA GLN A 168 -21.48 -17.07 -4.62
C GLN A 168 -20.53 -17.22 -3.43
N SER A 169 -20.22 -16.12 -2.75
CA SER A 169 -19.36 -16.13 -1.58
C SER A 169 -20.04 -16.75 -0.35
N VAL A 170 -19.26 -17.50 0.42
CA VAL A 170 -19.66 -18.17 1.66
C VAL A 170 -18.63 -17.88 2.74
N GLU A 171 -19.04 -17.18 3.79
CA GLU A 171 -18.18 -16.91 4.94
C GLU A 171 -17.86 -18.20 5.72
N ALA A 172 -16.68 -18.25 6.35
CA ALA A 172 -16.16 -19.41 7.08
C ALA A 172 -17.13 -20.01 8.11
N ASP A 173 -17.82 -19.13 8.85
CA ASP A 173 -18.71 -19.50 9.95
C ASP A 173 -20.01 -20.17 9.44
N ARG A 174 -20.32 -20.05 8.14
CA ARG A 174 -21.47 -20.73 7.52
C ARG A 174 -21.12 -22.12 7.00
N ILE A 175 -19.85 -22.51 7.01
CA ILE A 175 -19.38 -23.82 6.54
C ILE A 175 -19.30 -24.74 7.75
N GLY A 176 -20.13 -25.77 7.81
CA GLY A 176 -20.30 -26.61 8.99
C GLY A 176 -21.19 -25.99 10.06
N GLY A 177 -21.63 -26.80 11.03
CA GLY A 177 -22.48 -26.37 12.13
C GLY A 177 -21.67 -26.06 13.39
N ASN A 178 -22.13 -25.08 14.18
CA ASN A 178 -21.46 -24.68 15.43
C ASN A 178 -21.40 -25.78 16.49
N PHE A 179 -22.27 -26.79 16.39
CA PHE A 179 -22.43 -27.89 17.35
C PHE A 179 -22.53 -29.24 16.63
N ASP A 180 -21.79 -29.42 15.54
CA ASP A 180 -21.79 -30.70 14.84
C ASP A 180 -21.45 -31.82 15.83
N ASN A 181 -22.38 -32.75 15.99
CA ASN A 181 -22.33 -33.76 17.03
C ASN A 181 -21.20 -34.74 16.71
N PRO A 182 -20.25 -35.00 17.63
CA PRO A 182 -19.07 -35.85 17.37
C PRO A 182 -19.37 -37.27 16.90
N THR A 183 -20.61 -37.72 17.10
CA THR A 183 -20.99 -39.12 17.02
C THR A 183 -21.64 -39.51 15.68
N SER A 184 -21.93 -38.57 14.77
CA SER A 184 -22.85 -38.86 13.65
C SER A 184 -22.20 -39.42 12.37
N SER A 185 -20.92 -39.17 12.07
CA SER A 185 -20.18 -39.94 11.05
C SER A 185 -18.66 -39.69 11.14
N GLN A 186 -17.86 -40.73 10.88
CA GLN A 186 -16.40 -40.59 10.73
C GLN A 186 -16.02 -39.82 9.45
N ASN A 187 -16.94 -39.76 8.48
CA ASN A 187 -16.72 -39.15 7.17
C ASN A 187 -17.15 -37.67 7.13
N TYR A 188 -17.29 -37.01 8.28
CA TYR A 188 -17.67 -35.60 8.37
C TYR A 188 -16.80 -34.86 9.38
N ILE A 189 -16.15 -33.78 8.92
CA ILE A 189 -15.30 -32.94 9.77
C ILE A 189 -15.53 -31.48 9.41
N GLY A 190 -16.02 -30.68 10.37
CA GLY A 190 -16.10 -29.23 10.26
C GLY A 190 -16.76 -28.73 8.97
N GLY A 191 -17.87 -29.33 8.55
CA GLY A 191 -18.58 -28.95 7.32
C GLY A 191 -18.09 -29.63 6.04
N VAL A 192 -17.05 -30.46 6.09
CA VAL A 192 -16.54 -31.21 4.93
C VAL A 192 -16.91 -32.68 5.06
N MET A 193 -17.48 -33.24 4.00
CA MET A 193 -17.79 -34.66 3.89
C MET A 193 -16.72 -35.38 3.07
N PHE A 194 -16.38 -36.60 3.46
CA PHE A 194 -15.32 -37.39 2.86
C PHE A 194 -15.83 -38.70 2.27
N ASP A 195 -15.13 -39.18 1.24
CA ASP A 195 -15.18 -40.59 0.87
C ASP A 195 -14.28 -41.43 1.78
N ASP A 196 -14.32 -42.76 1.61
CA ASP A 196 -13.51 -43.69 2.41
C ASP A 196 -12.00 -43.54 2.17
N ASN A 197 -11.59 -42.81 1.11
CA ASN A 197 -10.19 -42.48 0.82
C ASN A 197 -9.76 -41.13 1.40
N GLY A 198 -10.63 -40.43 2.14
CA GLY A 198 -10.36 -39.11 2.73
C GLY A 198 -10.43 -37.95 1.72
N ARG A 199 -11.04 -38.12 0.56
CA ARG A 199 -11.26 -37.03 -0.42
C ARG A 199 -12.56 -36.31 -0.12
N ALA A 200 -12.56 -34.98 -0.21
CA ALA A 200 -13.77 -34.19 -0.01
C ALA A 200 -14.80 -34.47 -1.12
N THR A 201 -16.00 -34.91 -0.74
CA THR A 201 -17.11 -35.22 -1.65
C THR A 201 -18.12 -34.07 -1.72
N ALA A 202 -18.38 -33.42 -0.59
CA ALA A 202 -19.31 -32.30 -0.50
C ALA A 202 -19.03 -31.42 0.74
N TYR A 203 -19.57 -30.21 0.70
CA TYR A 203 -19.47 -29.21 1.76
C TYR A 203 -20.87 -28.86 2.26
N LYS A 204 -21.06 -28.83 3.58
CA LYS A 204 -22.31 -28.49 4.23
C LYS A 204 -22.32 -27.01 4.57
N VAL A 205 -23.17 -26.24 3.88
CA VAL A 205 -23.27 -24.79 4.03
C VAL A 205 -24.61 -24.42 4.65
N TYR A 206 -24.57 -23.64 5.73
CA TYR A 206 -25.75 -23.17 6.45
C TYR A 206 -26.14 -21.76 6.01
N ARG A 207 -27.43 -21.41 6.16
CA ARG A 207 -27.94 -20.05 5.99
C ARG A 207 -28.01 -19.36 7.36
N ARG A 208 -27.53 -18.12 7.43
CA ARG A 208 -27.67 -17.28 8.64
C ARG A 208 -29.03 -16.59 8.61
N THR A 209 -29.82 -16.70 9.68
CA THR A 209 -31.02 -15.86 9.86
C THR A 209 -30.61 -14.48 10.38
N GLN A 210 -31.53 -13.51 10.33
CA GLN A 210 -31.28 -12.19 10.94
C GLN A 210 -31.01 -12.28 12.45
N GLY A 211 -31.51 -13.32 13.13
CA GLY A 211 -31.27 -13.61 14.55
C GLY A 211 -30.03 -14.46 14.83
N VAL A 212 -29.05 -14.53 13.91
CA VAL A 212 -27.75 -15.22 14.08
C VAL A 212 -27.84 -16.76 14.13
N ALA A 213 -29.04 -17.35 13.99
CA ALA A 213 -29.20 -18.80 13.93
C ALA A 213 -28.74 -19.35 12.57
N TYR A 214 -28.09 -20.50 12.59
CA TYR A 214 -27.67 -21.25 11.40
C TYR A 214 -28.76 -22.29 11.07
N VAL A 215 -29.42 -22.12 9.93
CA VAL A 215 -30.58 -22.93 9.52
C VAL A 215 -30.41 -23.45 8.10
N ALA A 216 -31.22 -24.45 7.74
CA ALA A 216 -31.34 -25.00 6.39
C ALA A 216 -29.97 -25.38 5.78
N PRO A 217 -29.28 -26.40 6.32
CA PRO A 217 -28.03 -26.86 5.72
C PRO A 217 -28.27 -27.34 4.29
N GLN A 218 -27.44 -26.85 3.38
CA GLN A 218 -27.38 -27.30 2.00
C GLN A 218 -26.05 -28.03 1.78
N GLU A 219 -26.13 -29.21 1.17
CA GLU A 219 -24.94 -29.96 0.76
C GLU A 219 -24.58 -29.56 -0.66
N ILE A 220 -23.36 -29.06 -0.82
CA ILE A 220 -22.82 -28.58 -2.09
C ILE A 220 -21.72 -29.55 -2.53
N PRO A 221 -21.80 -30.15 -3.72
CA PRO A 221 -20.76 -31.04 -4.23
C PRO A 221 -19.38 -30.36 -4.24
N ALA A 222 -18.33 -31.09 -3.88
CA ALA A 222 -16.97 -30.56 -3.83
C ALA A 222 -16.46 -30.09 -5.20
N SER A 223 -17.01 -30.60 -6.30
CA SER A 223 -16.74 -30.13 -7.67
C SER A 223 -17.20 -28.69 -7.92
N SER A 224 -18.19 -28.21 -7.15
CA SER A 224 -18.80 -26.89 -7.29
C SER A 224 -18.45 -25.94 -6.15
N PHE A 225 -17.58 -26.36 -5.22
CA PHE A 225 -17.20 -25.59 -4.04
C PHE A 225 -15.68 -25.38 -3.99
N LEU A 226 -15.27 -24.13 -3.86
CA LEU A 226 -13.89 -23.72 -3.69
C LEU A 226 -13.66 -23.34 -2.23
N LEU A 227 -12.94 -24.18 -1.49
CA LEU A 227 -12.46 -23.86 -0.15
C LEU A 227 -11.05 -23.28 -0.23
N ILE A 228 -10.88 -22.04 0.22
CA ILE A 228 -9.62 -21.32 0.22
C ILE A 228 -9.11 -21.25 1.66
N TYR A 229 -7.92 -21.79 1.90
CA TYR A 229 -7.26 -21.76 3.20
C TYR A 229 -5.75 -21.98 3.05
N ASP A 230 -5.00 -21.62 4.10
CA ASP A 230 -3.57 -21.86 4.22
C ASP A 230 -3.31 -23.11 5.08
N PRO A 231 -2.88 -24.25 4.50
CA PRO A 231 -2.65 -25.48 5.26
C PRO A 231 -1.37 -25.38 6.11
N LEU A 232 -1.48 -25.59 7.42
CA LEU A 232 -0.32 -25.68 8.33
C LEU A 232 0.06 -27.14 8.64
N ARG A 233 -0.88 -28.08 8.43
CA ARG A 233 -0.66 -29.52 8.59
C ARG A 233 -1.19 -30.26 7.37
N LEU A 234 -0.61 -31.43 7.08
CA LEU A 234 -0.99 -32.25 5.93
C LEU A 234 -2.45 -32.73 5.99
N ASP A 235 -2.92 -33.11 7.18
CA ASP A 235 -4.29 -33.60 7.40
C ASP A 235 -5.28 -32.51 7.88
N GLU A 236 -4.95 -31.23 7.63
CA GLU A 236 -5.84 -30.11 7.96
C GLU A 236 -6.91 -29.94 6.89
N VAL A 237 -8.17 -29.92 7.32
CA VAL A 237 -9.33 -29.91 6.39
C VAL A 237 -9.85 -28.51 6.18
N ARG A 238 -9.91 -27.74 7.28
CA ARG A 238 -10.41 -26.37 7.34
C ARG A 238 -9.30 -25.46 7.83
N GLY A 239 -9.32 -24.21 7.41
CA GLY A 239 -8.32 -23.25 7.82
C GLY A 239 -8.49 -22.82 9.28
N ARG A 240 -7.44 -22.21 9.82
CA ARG A 240 -7.42 -21.55 11.12
C ARG A 240 -6.94 -20.13 10.96
N SER A 241 -7.55 -19.21 11.71
CA SER A 241 -7.15 -17.80 11.72
C SER A 241 -5.65 -17.65 11.98
N HIS A 242 -4.95 -16.81 11.22
CA HIS A 242 -3.55 -16.46 11.48
C HIS A 242 -3.38 -15.71 12.81
N LEU A 243 -4.48 -15.15 13.34
CA LEU A 243 -4.49 -14.54 14.67
C LEU A 243 -4.55 -15.57 15.80
N ALA A 244 -4.76 -16.86 15.54
CA ALA A 244 -4.99 -17.87 16.58
C ALA A 244 -3.87 -17.96 17.63
N SER A 245 -2.62 -17.68 17.25
CA SER A 245 -1.47 -17.67 18.16
C SER A 245 -1.32 -16.36 18.95
N VAL A 246 -1.97 -15.27 18.53
CA VAL A 246 -1.76 -13.91 19.07
C VAL A 246 -3.03 -13.20 19.54
N ILE A 247 -4.22 -13.80 19.43
CA ILE A 247 -5.49 -13.19 19.87
C ILE A 247 -5.40 -12.65 21.30
N ASN A 248 -4.86 -13.43 22.24
CA ASN A 248 -4.74 -13.01 23.63
C ASN A 248 -3.80 -11.79 23.76
N TYR A 249 -2.64 -11.81 23.10
CA TYR A 249 -1.74 -10.66 23.09
C TYR A 249 -2.38 -9.40 22.48
N CYS A 250 -3.23 -9.56 21.46
CA CYS A 250 -3.95 -8.43 20.87
C CYS A 250 -4.98 -7.83 21.84
N LYS A 251 -5.69 -8.68 22.60
CA LYS A 251 -6.63 -8.25 23.65
C LYS A 251 -5.90 -7.59 24.81
N ASP A 252 -4.85 -8.24 25.31
CA ASP A 252 -4.01 -7.71 26.38
C ASP A 252 -3.42 -6.35 25.99
N LEU A 253 -2.97 -6.17 24.74
CA LEU A 253 -2.47 -4.89 24.24
C LEU A 253 -3.54 -3.81 24.28
N HIS A 254 -4.75 -4.11 23.82
CA HIS A 254 -5.86 -3.16 23.83
C HIS A 254 -6.24 -2.75 25.27
N GLU A 255 -6.44 -3.72 26.16
CA GLU A 255 -6.76 -3.49 27.57
C GLU A 255 -5.65 -2.72 28.29
N THR A 256 -4.39 -3.04 27.99
CA THR A 256 -3.22 -2.37 28.58
C THR A 256 -3.12 -0.91 28.13
N LEU A 257 -3.36 -0.62 26.85
CA LEU A 257 -3.38 0.74 26.33
C LEU A 257 -4.52 1.56 26.94
N ASP A 258 -5.70 0.97 27.10
CA ASP A 258 -6.84 1.63 27.75
C ASP A 258 -6.59 1.91 29.23
N ALA A 259 -5.98 0.96 29.95
CA ALA A 259 -5.58 1.14 31.33
C ALA A 259 -4.53 2.25 31.48
N GLU A 260 -3.52 2.30 30.60
CA GLU A 260 -2.50 3.36 30.63
C GLU A 260 -3.11 4.72 30.24
N ASN A 261 -4.00 4.76 29.25
CA ASN A 261 -4.74 5.98 28.89
C ASN A 261 -5.57 6.50 30.07
N MET A 262 -6.25 5.60 30.80
CA MET A 262 -6.99 5.96 32.01
C MET A 262 -6.05 6.45 33.11
N ALA A 263 -4.90 5.81 33.30
CA ALA A 263 -3.89 6.24 34.26
C ALA A 263 -3.32 7.62 33.93
N VAL A 264 -3.01 7.90 32.66
CA VAL A 264 -2.53 9.20 32.18
C VAL A 264 -3.60 10.28 32.37
N LYS A 265 -4.86 9.99 32.04
CA LYS A 265 -5.99 10.91 32.29
C LYS A 265 -6.13 11.21 33.79
N ASN A 266 -6.15 10.18 34.63
CA ASN A 266 -6.25 10.33 36.07
C ASN A 266 -5.08 11.12 36.66
N ALA A 267 -3.85 10.87 36.19
CA ALA A 267 -2.68 11.63 36.59
C ALA A 267 -2.77 13.10 36.16
N ALA A 268 -3.24 13.37 34.94
CA ALA A 268 -3.45 14.72 34.45
C ALA A 268 -4.54 15.48 35.22
N PHE A 269 -5.55 14.77 35.74
CA PHE A 269 -6.58 15.36 36.58
C PHE A 269 -6.12 15.57 38.04
N ARG A 270 -5.21 14.75 38.56
CA ARG A 270 -4.71 14.84 39.95
C ARG A 270 -3.54 15.81 40.05
N THR A 271 -3.83 17.09 40.27
CA THR A 271 -2.81 18.14 40.41
C THR A 271 -2.26 18.29 41.83
N MET A 272 -3.07 18.05 42.86
CA MET A 272 -2.70 18.36 44.25
C MET A 272 -3.27 17.32 45.22
N VAL A 273 -2.48 16.93 46.22
CA VAL A 273 -2.94 16.09 47.34
C VAL A 273 -2.71 16.85 48.65
N VAL A 274 -3.77 16.98 49.44
CA VAL A 274 -3.72 17.60 50.78
C VAL A 274 -3.56 16.48 51.81
N THR A 275 -2.52 16.57 52.65
CA THR A 275 -2.30 15.62 53.74
C THR A 275 -2.69 16.25 55.08
N ASN A 276 -3.61 15.63 55.82
CA ASN A 276 -3.92 15.98 57.21
C ASN A 276 -3.27 14.98 58.19
N ASN A 277 -3.14 15.37 59.46
CA ASN A 277 -2.48 14.55 60.49
C ASN A 277 -3.32 13.35 60.96
N LEU A 278 -4.61 13.27 60.62
CA LEU A 278 -5.49 12.18 61.05
C LEU A 278 -5.61 11.03 60.03
N GLY A 279 -5.22 11.23 58.77
CA GLY A 279 -5.28 10.19 57.73
C GLY A 279 -6.71 9.75 57.37
N SER A 280 -7.73 10.47 57.84
CA SER A 280 -9.15 10.32 57.49
C SER A 280 -9.59 11.49 56.63
N ALA A 281 -10.50 11.24 55.68
CA ALA A 281 -11.29 12.32 55.10
C ALA A 281 -12.05 12.99 56.25
N ASP A 282 -11.93 14.31 56.41
CA ASP A 282 -12.85 15.04 57.28
C ASP A 282 -14.27 14.74 56.79
N ASP A 283 -15.19 14.49 57.73
CA ASP A 283 -16.54 14.00 57.50
C ASP A 283 -17.15 14.63 56.22
N PRO A 284 -17.67 13.85 55.25
CA PRO A 284 -18.29 14.40 54.03
C PRO A 284 -19.36 15.48 54.31
N ALA A 285 -19.95 15.51 55.50
CA ALA A 285 -20.85 16.57 55.94
C ALA A 285 -20.14 17.93 56.14
N SER A 286 -18.84 17.95 56.45
CA SER A 286 -18.01 19.14 56.60
C SER A 286 -17.79 19.88 55.27
N TYR A 287 -17.82 19.16 54.14
CA TYR A 287 -17.70 19.74 52.80
C TYR A 287 -18.95 20.53 52.36
N PHE A 288 -20.10 20.30 52.98
CA PHE A 288 -21.35 21.00 52.68
C PHE A 288 -21.79 21.99 53.76
N ASN A 289 -21.18 21.97 54.94
CA ASN A 289 -21.65 22.74 56.10
C ASN A 289 -20.55 23.47 56.88
N GLN A 290 -19.67 24.22 56.21
CA GLN A 290 -18.96 25.31 56.90
C GLN A 290 -18.84 26.53 55.99
N GLY A 291 -19.80 27.44 56.16
CA GLY A 291 -19.58 28.85 55.85
C GLY A 291 -18.76 29.47 56.97
N GLU A 292 -17.43 29.33 56.92
CA GLU A 292 -16.57 30.27 57.63
C GLU A 292 -16.17 31.38 56.65
N THR A 293 -16.66 32.57 56.96
CA THR A 293 -16.32 33.83 56.31
C THR A 293 -15.01 34.38 56.86
N ASP A 294 -14.15 34.88 55.98
CA ASP A 294 -13.02 35.75 56.36
C ASP A 294 -13.54 36.99 57.14
N ALA A 295 -12.66 37.74 57.81
CA ALA A 295 -12.95 38.94 58.60
C ALA A 295 -13.72 40.05 57.83
N TYR A 296 -13.97 39.88 56.53
CA TYR A 296 -14.78 40.73 55.66
C TYR A 296 -16.05 40.07 55.08
N GLY A 297 -16.46 38.88 55.54
CA GLY A 297 -17.78 38.33 55.22
C GLY A 297 -17.92 37.59 53.88
N ASN A 298 -16.83 37.20 53.22
CA ASN A 298 -16.88 36.43 51.97
C ASN A 298 -16.66 34.92 52.22
N LEU A 299 -17.50 34.07 51.60
CA LEU A 299 -17.42 32.60 51.70
C LEU A 299 -16.18 32.08 50.94
N MET A 300 -15.32 31.32 51.62
CA MET A 300 -14.32 30.49 50.93
C MET A 300 -14.95 29.16 50.52
N ASN A 301 -15.30 29.02 49.25
CA ASN A 301 -15.82 27.77 48.70
C ASN A 301 -14.66 26.82 48.36
N LEU A 302 -14.78 25.56 48.77
CA LEU A 302 -13.97 24.48 48.22
C LEU A 302 -14.67 23.93 46.97
N GLU A 303 -14.18 24.29 45.79
CA GLU A 303 -14.79 23.89 44.52
C GLU A 303 -14.30 22.51 44.05
N THR A 304 -15.21 21.79 43.38
CA THR A 304 -14.93 20.53 42.69
C THR A 304 -13.75 20.69 41.75
N MET A 305 -12.77 19.79 41.83
CA MET A 305 -11.61 19.77 40.94
C MET A 305 -12.01 19.82 39.46
N GLN A 306 -11.84 20.99 38.84
CA GLN A 306 -11.88 21.18 37.40
C GLN A 306 -10.47 21.45 36.86
N LYS A 307 -10.28 21.21 35.57
CA LYS A 307 -9.00 21.35 34.86
C LYS A 307 -8.43 22.76 35.05
N GLY A 308 -7.33 22.88 35.81
CA GLY A 308 -6.55 24.13 35.92
C GLY A 308 -6.86 25.06 37.09
N GLN A 309 -7.56 24.60 38.15
CA GLN A 309 -7.79 25.44 39.33
C GLN A 309 -6.58 25.54 40.27
N ILE A 310 -6.45 26.72 40.89
CA ILE A 310 -5.46 27.05 41.92
C ILE A 310 -6.16 26.93 43.27
N ASN A 311 -5.70 26.04 44.15
CA ASN A 311 -6.25 25.85 45.48
C ASN A 311 -5.48 26.70 46.50
N TYR A 312 -6.20 27.35 47.41
CA TYR A 312 -5.63 28.08 48.55
C TYR A 312 -5.57 27.16 49.77
N LEU A 313 -4.43 27.10 50.45
CA LEU A 313 -4.22 26.24 51.63
C LEU A 313 -4.16 27.06 52.93
N PRO A 314 -4.74 26.56 54.04
CA PRO A 314 -4.61 27.16 55.35
C PRO A 314 -3.19 27.02 55.92
N THR A 315 -2.80 27.94 56.80
CA THR A 315 -1.45 28.01 57.39
C THR A 315 -1.10 26.71 58.14
N GLY A 316 -0.13 25.96 57.62
CA GLY A 316 0.33 24.67 58.18
C GLY A 316 0.02 23.44 57.31
N ALA A 317 -0.77 23.58 56.23
CA ALA A 317 -1.01 22.48 55.28
C ALA A 317 0.10 22.39 54.23
N GLU A 318 0.72 21.21 54.09
CA GLU A 318 1.66 20.94 53.00
C GLU A 318 0.92 20.51 51.74
N MET A 319 1.26 21.13 50.62
CA MET A 319 0.78 20.74 49.31
C MET A 319 1.89 20.00 48.56
N LYS A 320 1.65 18.72 48.23
CA LYS A 320 2.58 17.96 47.39
C LYS A 320 1.99 17.85 45.98
N MET A 321 2.74 18.34 45.00
CA MET A 321 2.41 18.17 43.59
C MET A 321 2.65 16.71 43.21
N PHE A 322 1.68 16.10 42.54
CA PHE A 322 1.83 14.73 42.04
C PHE A 322 2.59 14.75 40.70
N GLU A 323 3.89 14.44 40.72
CA GLU A 323 4.65 14.24 39.48
C GLU A 323 4.32 12.87 38.89
N SER A 324 3.79 12.85 37.67
CA SER A 324 3.50 11.61 36.94
C SER A 324 4.56 11.33 35.88
N GLY A 325 5.39 10.31 36.10
CA GLY A 325 6.35 9.79 35.11
C GLY A 325 5.73 8.86 34.06
N ARG A 326 4.44 9.06 33.71
CA ARG A 326 3.69 8.23 32.75
C ARG A 326 3.35 9.01 31.47
N PRO A 327 3.42 8.37 30.29
CA PRO A 327 3.88 6.99 30.05
C PRO A 327 5.38 6.82 30.26
N SER A 328 5.80 5.62 30.64
CA SER A 328 7.23 5.32 30.84
C SER A 328 7.87 4.77 29.56
N ASN A 329 9.18 4.97 29.38
CA ASN A 329 9.94 4.33 28.28
C ASN A 329 9.87 2.79 28.32
N ALA A 330 9.74 2.19 29.52
CA ALA A 330 9.58 0.75 29.66
C ALA A 330 8.25 0.26 29.07
N PHE A 331 7.18 1.05 29.17
CA PHE A 331 5.88 0.75 28.58
C PHE A 331 5.96 0.72 27.05
N HIS A 332 6.66 1.68 26.44
CA HIS A 332 6.89 1.69 24.99
C HIS A 332 7.61 0.41 24.51
N GLY A 333 8.64 -0.03 25.22
CA GLY A 333 9.35 -1.28 24.89
C GLY A 333 8.47 -2.54 24.98
N TYR A 334 7.55 -2.58 25.94
CA TYR A 334 6.57 -3.67 26.07
C TYR A 334 5.55 -3.68 24.91
N VAL A 335 5.01 -2.51 24.55
CA VAL A 335 4.10 -2.35 23.41
C VAL A 335 4.79 -2.79 22.11
N ASP A 336 6.02 -2.31 21.87
CA ASP A 336 6.82 -2.71 20.72
C ASP A 336 6.97 -4.24 20.68
N MET A 337 7.32 -4.90 21.80
CA MET A 337 7.44 -6.37 21.89
C MET A 337 6.15 -7.09 21.49
N ILE A 338 4.98 -6.64 21.95
CA ILE A 338 3.70 -7.26 21.57
C ILE A 338 3.45 -7.11 20.07
N ILE A 339 3.68 -5.92 19.51
CA ILE A 339 3.50 -5.67 18.08
C ILE A 339 4.45 -6.55 17.25
N HIS A 340 5.67 -6.81 17.73
CA HIS A 340 6.58 -7.77 17.09
C HIS A 340 5.98 -9.19 17.07
N MET A 341 5.42 -9.67 18.20
CA MET A 341 4.77 -10.99 18.26
C MET A 341 3.58 -11.08 17.28
N ILE A 342 2.79 -10.02 17.18
CA ILE A 342 1.68 -9.92 16.22
C ILE A 342 2.22 -10.00 14.78
N ALA A 343 3.26 -9.23 14.43
CA ALA A 343 3.85 -9.24 13.09
C ALA A 343 4.38 -10.63 12.70
N LEU A 344 5.02 -11.33 13.65
CA LEU A 344 5.53 -12.70 13.45
C LEU A 344 4.41 -13.71 13.17
N ALA A 345 3.23 -13.56 13.77
CA ALA A 345 2.09 -14.45 13.49
C ALA A 345 1.63 -14.38 12.02
N PHE A 346 1.75 -13.21 11.41
CA PHE A 346 1.49 -13.01 9.99
C PHE A 346 2.70 -13.29 9.09
N ASN A 347 3.83 -13.70 9.66
CA ASN A 347 5.10 -13.84 8.93
C ASN A 347 5.53 -12.55 8.20
N LEU A 348 5.31 -11.40 8.85
CA LEU A 348 5.76 -10.09 8.37
C LEU A 348 6.83 -9.50 9.30
N PRO A 349 7.81 -8.76 8.77
CA PRO A 349 8.75 -8.01 9.59
C PRO A 349 8.05 -6.91 10.40
N TYR A 350 8.55 -6.65 11.61
CA TYR A 350 8.01 -5.62 12.49
C TYR A 350 8.07 -4.22 11.88
N GLY A 351 9.22 -3.84 11.29
CA GLY A 351 9.38 -2.51 10.72
C GLY A 351 8.38 -2.28 9.59
N PHE A 352 8.19 -3.27 8.72
CA PHE A 352 7.16 -3.22 7.67
C PHE A 352 5.73 -3.03 8.23
N CYS A 353 5.42 -3.61 9.39
CA CYS A 353 4.09 -3.53 9.99
C CYS A 353 3.84 -2.20 10.70
N TYR A 354 4.82 -1.68 11.44
CA TYR A 354 4.60 -0.59 12.40
C TYR A 354 5.54 0.60 12.21
N ASP A 355 6.87 0.39 12.23
CA ASP A 355 7.84 1.50 12.23
C ASP A 355 9.12 1.17 11.45
N LEU A 356 9.24 1.76 10.25
CA LEU A 356 10.44 1.68 9.42
C LEU A 356 11.48 2.76 9.76
N ALA A 357 11.12 3.81 10.50
CA ALA A 357 11.97 4.99 10.69
C ALA A 357 13.19 4.69 11.56
N LYS A 358 13.09 3.71 12.47
CA LYS A 358 14.20 3.27 13.34
C LYS A 358 15.28 2.46 12.58
N LEU A 359 15.04 2.06 11.33
CA LEU A 359 15.91 1.15 10.59
C LEU A 359 16.80 1.89 9.57
N GLY A 360 18.05 1.45 9.45
CA GLY A 360 18.95 1.93 8.39
C GLY A 360 18.52 1.42 7.00
N GLY A 361 18.90 2.15 5.95
CA GLY A 361 18.50 1.84 4.56
C GLY A 361 18.73 0.39 4.09
N PRO A 362 19.88 -0.26 4.38
CA PRO A 362 20.08 -1.68 4.06
C PRO A 362 19.10 -2.64 4.75
N THR A 363 18.77 -2.37 6.01
CA THR A 363 17.86 -3.21 6.80
C THR A 363 16.43 -3.09 6.29
N VAL A 364 15.97 -1.89 5.95
CA VAL A 364 14.63 -1.68 5.35
C VAL A 364 14.49 -2.47 4.04
N ARG A 365 15.53 -2.50 3.20
CA ARG A 365 15.51 -3.30 1.96
C ARG A 365 15.39 -4.80 2.24
N LEU A 366 16.12 -5.30 3.24
CA LEU A 366 16.01 -6.71 3.65
C LEU A 366 14.61 -7.03 4.16
N GLU A 367 14.02 -6.17 5.01
CA GLU A 367 12.65 -6.37 5.50
C GLU A 367 11.63 -6.35 4.37
N MET A 368 11.70 -5.39 3.43
CA MET A 368 10.81 -5.37 2.26
C MET A 368 10.95 -6.65 1.42
N ALA A 369 12.17 -7.14 1.21
CA ALA A 369 12.42 -8.38 0.47
C ALA A 369 11.85 -9.62 1.19
N LEU A 370 11.92 -9.67 2.53
CA LEU A 370 11.30 -10.73 3.33
C LEU A 370 9.78 -10.66 3.26
N ALA A 371 9.19 -9.47 3.40
CA ALA A 371 7.75 -9.26 3.26
C ALA A 371 7.23 -9.68 1.87
N ALA A 372 7.96 -9.32 0.81
CA ALA A 372 7.63 -9.71 -0.57
C ALA A 372 7.60 -11.23 -0.78
N ARG A 373 8.45 -12.00 -0.08
CA ARG A 373 8.39 -13.48 -0.12
C ARG A 373 7.12 -14.01 0.54
N THR A 374 6.69 -13.40 1.64
CA THR A 374 5.42 -13.74 2.30
C THR A 374 4.24 -13.47 1.37
N PHE A 375 4.21 -12.32 0.69
CA PHE A 375 3.15 -12.00 -0.27
C PHE A 375 3.13 -12.94 -1.48
N ARG A 376 4.29 -13.30 -2.03
CA ARG A 376 4.39 -14.29 -3.12
C ARG A 376 3.88 -15.68 -2.72
N ARG A 377 4.08 -16.10 -1.47
CA ARG A 377 3.50 -17.36 -0.97
C ARG A 377 1.97 -17.31 -1.04
N TRP A 378 1.37 -16.20 -0.62
CA TRP A 378 -0.08 -16.00 -0.67
C TRP A 378 -0.63 -15.93 -2.10
N GLN A 379 0.09 -15.28 -3.01
CA GLN A 379 -0.23 -15.32 -4.44
C GLN A 379 -0.30 -16.77 -4.95
N GLY A 380 0.72 -17.59 -4.65
CA GLY A 380 0.72 -19.01 -5.05
C GLY A 380 -0.43 -19.83 -4.46
N ILE A 381 -0.79 -19.62 -3.19
CA ILE A 381 -1.94 -20.28 -2.56
C ILE A 381 -3.24 -19.90 -3.27
N LEU A 382 -3.43 -18.61 -3.59
CA LEU A 382 -4.62 -18.12 -4.26
C LEU A 382 -4.68 -18.59 -5.73
N GLU A 383 -3.56 -18.64 -6.43
CA GLU A 383 -3.49 -19.21 -7.79
C GLU A 383 -3.99 -20.65 -7.81
N GLU A 384 -3.40 -21.50 -6.97
CA GLU A 384 -3.70 -22.93 -6.93
C GLU A 384 -5.13 -23.22 -6.49
N LYS A 385 -5.58 -22.58 -5.40
CA LYS A 385 -6.86 -22.91 -4.77
C LYS A 385 -8.04 -22.13 -5.34
N PHE A 386 -7.80 -20.96 -5.93
CA PHE A 386 -8.87 -20.05 -6.33
C PHE A 386 -8.76 -19.60 -7.80
N PHE A 387 -7.71 -18.87 -8.18
CA PHE A 387 -7.69 -18.14 -9.45
C PHE A 387 -7.63 -19.08 -10.65
N ASP A 388 -6.75 -20.08 -10.66
CA ASP A 388 -6.65 -21.00 -11.80
C ASP A 388 -7.91 -21.85 -11.96
N ARG A 389 -8.49 -22.30 -10.85
CA ARG A 389 -9.74 -23.07 -10.88
C ARG A 389 -10.89 -22.25 -11.46
N VAL A 390 -11.09 -21.03 -10.97
CA VAL A 390 -12.14 -20.13 -11.48
C VAL A 390 -11.89 -19.80 -12.94
N LYS A 391 -10.68 -19.35 -13.29
CA LYS A 391 -10.32 -18.96 -14.65
C LYS A 391 -10.50 -20.10 -15.64
N ASN A 392 -10.04 -21.31 -15.32
CA ASN A 392 -10.16 -22.46 -16.20
C ASN A 392 -11.64 -22.82 -16.45
N ILE A 393 -12.48 -22.78 -15.41
CA ILE A 393 -13.91 -23.07 -15.53
C ILE A 393 -14.65 -22.00 -16.34
N VAL A 394 -14.36 -20.72 -16.09
CA VAL A 394 -14.99 -19.59 -16.79
C VAL A 394 -14.62 -19.57 -18.27
N ILE A 395 -13.35 -19.80 -18.61
CA ILE A 395 -12.92 -19.86 -20.02
C ILE A 395 -13.48 -21.12 -20.69
N ALA A 396 -13.47 -22.28 -20.04
CA ALA A 396 -14.08 -23.49 -20.57
C ALA A 396 -15.57 -23.32 -20.86
N ASP A 397 -16.30 -22.64 -19.96
CA ASP A 397 -17.70 -22.29 -20.16
C ASP A 397 -17.89 -21.36 -21.36
N ALA A 398 -17.06 -20.32 -21.50
CA ALA A 398 -17.13 -19.40 -22.64
C ALA A 398 -16.84 -20.10 -23.98
N ILE A 399 -15.90 -21.05 -24.01
CA ILE A 399 -15.63 -21.91 -25.17
C ILE A 399 -16.85 -22.79 -25.46
N SER A 400 -17.45 -23.41 -24.44
CA SER A 400 -18.62 -24.28 -24.60
C SER A 400 -19.84 -23.53 -25.15
N ARG A 401 -19.97 -22.24 -24.82
CA ARG A 401 -21.01 -21.34 -25.32
C ARG A 401 -20.66 -20.70 -26.68
N GLY A 402 -19.49 -20.96 -27.23
CA GLY A 402 -19.05 -20.42 -28.52
C GLY A 402 -18.74 -18.91 -28.51
N ILE A 403 -18.53 -18.30 -27.34
CA ILE A 403 -18.21 -16.87 -27.21
C ILE A 403 -16.75 -16.60 -27.60
N VAL A 404 -15.87 -17.51 -27.21
CA VAL A 404 -14.44 -17.46 -27.54
C VAL A 404 -14.03 -18.75 -28.25
N PRO A 405 -13.08 -18.70 -29.20
CA PRO A 405 -12.68 -19.87 -29.97
C PRO A 405 -11.97 -20.91 -29.09
N PRO A 406 -12.11 -22.22 -29.38
CA PRO A 406 -11.37 -23.25 -28.65
C PRO A 406 -9.88 -23.22 -28.99
N ALA A 407 -9.01 -23.36 -27.98
CA ALA A 407 -7.58 -23.52 -28.15
C ALA A 407 -7.05 -24.72 -27.35
N LYS A 408 -6.06 -25.43 -27.91
CA LYS A 408 -5.47 -26.63 -27.29
C LYS A 408 -4.91 -26.36 -25.88
N ASN A 409 -4.30 -25.19 -25.70
CA ASN A 409 -3.65 -24.79 -24.46
C ASN A 409 -4.42 -23.67 -23.73
N PHE A 410 -5.76 -23.69 -23.74
CA PHE A 410 -6.56 -22.60 -23.15
C PHE A 410 -6.34 -22.38 -21.65
N MET A 411 -5.87 -23.41 -20.94
CA MET A 411 -5.58 -23.33 -19.50
C MET A 411 -4.21 -22.72 -19.19
N THR A 412 -3.32 -22.59 -20.17
CA THR A 412 -1.96 -22.09 -19.92
C THR A 412 -1.93 -20.57 -19.95
N GLY A 413 -1.26 -20.01 -18.96
CA GLY A 413 -1.12 -18.57 -18.81
C GLY A 413 -0.33 -18.23 -17.56
N ARG A 414 -0.27 -16.93 -17.26
CA ARG A 414 0.46 -16.41 -16.10
C ARG A 414 -0.31 -15.27 -15.45
N TRP A 415 -0.34 -15.25 -14.14
CA TRP A 415 -0.83 -14.12 -13.36
C TRP A 415 0.26 -13.06 -13.21
N ILE A 416 -0.14 -11.81 -13.40
CA ILE A 416 0.68 -10.62 -13.13
C ILE A 416 0.16 -9.96 -11.86
N TYR A 417 1.08 -9.66 -10.95
CA TYR A 417 0.81 -8.94 -9.71
C TYR A 417 1.48 -7.57 -9.71
N PRO A 418 1.08 -6.66 -8.80
CA PRO A 418 1.75 -5.38 -8.60
C PRO A 418 3.26 -5.54 -8.35
N SER A 419 3.99 -4.46 -8.59
CA SER A 419 5.43 -4.41 -8.34
C SER A 419 5.76 -4.53 -6.85
N ASP A 420 6.87 -5.20 -6.53
CA ASP A 420 7.41 -5.23 -5.17
C ASP A 420 7.76 -3.80 -4.69
N PRO A 421 7.52 -3.47 -3.40
CA PRO A 421 7.91 -2.16 -2.86
C PRO A 421 9.44 -2.01 -2.85
N THR A 422 9.93 -0.88 -3.36
CA THR A 422 11.36 -0.52 -3.32
C THR A 422 11.57 0.89 -2.80
N ILE A 423 12.73 1.10 -2.16
CA ILE A 423 13.19 2.40 -1.64
C ILE A 423 13.99 3.16 -2.70
N ASP A 424 14.71 2.46 -3.58
CA ASP A 424 15.68 3.06 -4.51
C ASP A 424 15.47 2.53 -5.93
N VAL A 425 14.44 3.08 -6.58
CA VAL A 425 14.06 2.75 -7.96
C VAL A 425 15.23 2.98 -8.93
N GLY A 426 16.09 3.97 -8.66
CA GLY A 426 17.21 4.33 -9.53
C GLY A 426 18.28 3.24 -9.55
N ARG A 427 18.73 2.81 -8.37
CA ARG A 427 19.72 1.73 -8.23
C ARG A 427 19.19 0.41 -8.77
N ASP A 428 17.95 0.05 -8.43
CA ASP A 428 17.34 -1.20 -8.91
C ASP A 428 17.17 -1.20 -10.43
N SER A 429 16.80 -0.05 -11.03
CA SER A 429 16.70 0.08 -12.48
C SER A 429 18.06 -0.05 -13.17
N GLN A 430 19.12 0.52 -12.60
CA GLN A 430 20.48 0.36 -13.15
C GLN A 430 20.95 -1.10 -13.07
N ALA A 431 20.69 -1.79 -11.97
CA ALA A 431 20.97 -3.21 -11.82
C ALA A 431 20.21 -4.03 -12.89
N ASN A 432 18.90 -3.81 -13.03
CA ASN A 432 18.08 -4.48 -14.04
C ASN A 432 18.59 -4.23 -15.47
N ILE A 433 18.99 -2.99 -15.81
CA ILE A 433 19.56 -2.67 -17.13
C ILE A 433 20.90 -3.40 -17.33
N SER A 434 21.74 -3.47 -16.30
CA SER A 434 23.03 -4.17 -16.40
C SER A 434 22.86 -5.67 -16.58
N GLU A 435 21.94 -6.31 -15.84
CA GLU A 435 21.61 -7.73 -15.97
C GLU A 435 21.00 -8.06 -17.33
N PHE A 436 20.10 -7.20 -17.82
CA PHE A 436 19.50 -7.33 -19.14
C PHE A 436 20.55 -7.26 -20.25
N LYS A 437 21.46 -6.27 -20.18
CA LYS A 437 22.57 -6.14 -21.13
C LYS A 437 23.55 -7.33 -21.05
N ALA A 438 23.74 -7.89 -19.87
CA ALA A 438 24.57 -9.08 -19.67
C ALA A 438 23.90 -10.39 -20.12
N GLY A 439 22.60 -10.36 -20.47
CA GLY A 439 21.82 -11.55 -20.83
C GLY A 439 21.43 -12.43 -19.65
N LEU A 440 21.60 -11.96 -18.41
CA LEU A 440 21.24 -12.68 -17.18
C LEU A 440 19.75 -12.56 -16.85
N ARG A 441 19.05 -11.59 -17.46
CA ARG A 441 17.65 -11.31 -17.19
C ARG A 441 16.90 -10.98 -18.47
N THR A 442 15.63 -11.37 -18.52
CA THR A 442 14.76 -11.13 -19.70
C THR A 442 13.92 -9.87 -19.54
N ALA A 443 13.45 -9.31 -20.66
CA ALA A 443 12.52 -8.18 -20.63
C ALA A 443 11.21 -8.55 -19.92
N SER A 444 10.71 -9.77 -20.13
CA SER A 444 9.50 -10.28 -19.47
C SER A 444 9.64 -10.30 -17.93
N GLU A 445 10.80 -10.64 -17.40
CA GLU A 445 11.05 -10.60 -15.95
C GLU A 445 11.14 -9.17 -15.40
N ILE A 446 11.65 -8.22 -16.19
CA ILE A 446 11.75 -6.81 -15.78
C ILE A 446 10.37 -6.16 -15.76
N TYR A 447 9.62 -6.26 -16.87
CA TYR A 447 8.25 -5.75 -16.92
C TYR A 447 7.33 -6.47 -15.93
N GLY A 448 7.47 -7.80 -15.82
CA GLY A 448 6.70 -8.60 -14.86
C GLY A 448 6.96 -8.20 -13.40
N SER A 449 8.21 -7.83 -13.05
CA SER A 449 8.51 -7.30 -11.71
C SER A 449 7.88 -5.93 -11.41
N LYS A 450 7.41 -5.22 -12.45
CA LYS A 450 6.67 -3.97 -12.35
C LYS A 450 5.16 -4.16 -12.44
N GLY A 451 4.69 -5.40 -12.63
CA GLY A 451 3.29 -5.69 -12.89
C GLY A 451 2.84 -5.33 -14.31
N GLU A 452 3.77 -5.21 -15.25
CA GLU A 452 3.49 -4.89 -16.65
C GLU A 452 3.75 -6.11 -17.55
N ASP A 453 3.02 -6.20 -18.67
CA ASP A 453 3.33 -7.17 -19.72
C ASP A 453 4.35 -6.59 -20.71
N TYR A 454 5.34 -7.39 -21.08
CA TYR A 454 6.40 -6.94 -21.97
C TYR A 454 5.92 -6.81 -23.42
N GLU A 455 5.00 -7.66 -23.88
CA GLU A 455 4.49 -7.60 -25.26
C GLU A 455 3.59 -6.39 -25.43
N GLU A 456 2.68 -6.16 -24.48
CA GLU A 456 1.83 -4.98 -24.41
C GLU A 456 2.69 -3.70 -24.31
N ALA A 457 3.69 -3.67 -23.43
CA ALA A 457 4.58 -2.51 -23.29
C ALA A 457 5.38 -2.22 -24.58
N LEU A 458 5.89 -3.26 -25.27
CA LEU A 458 6.60 -3.08 -26.55
C LEU A 458 5.65 -2.62 -27.66
N ARG A 459 4.41 -3.13 -27.71
CA ARG A 459 3.39 -2.69 -28.67
C ARG A 459 2.96 -1.26 -28.42
N GLN A 460 2.71 -0.91 -27.17
CA GLN A 460 2.38 0.45 -26.75
C GLN A 460 3.52 1.39 -27.12
N ARG A 461 4.77 1.00 -26.88
CA ARG A 461 5.94 1.76 -27.33
C ARG A 461 6.00 1.89 -28.86
N ALA A 462 5.71 0.83 -29.61
CA ALA A 462 5.66 0.89 -31.07
C ALA A 462 4.55 1.81 -31.58
N TYR A 463 3.38 1.78 -30.94
CA TYR A 463 2.26 2.68 -31.22
C TYR A 463 2.63 4.13 -30.90
N GLU A 464 3.24 4.40 -29.74
CA GLU A 464 3.72 5.73 -29.35
C GLU A 464 4.75 6.27 -30.34
N VAL A 465 5.67 5.43 -30.81
CA VAL A 465 6.66 5.83 -31.83
C VAL A 465 5.98 6.14 -33.16
N LYS A 466 5.03 5.30 -33.61
CA LYS A 466 4.27 5.54 -34.83
C LYS A 466 3.45 6.83 -34.73
N TYR A 467 2.73 7.00 -33.63
CA TYR A 467 1.88 8.15 -33.37
C TYR A 467 2.69 9.44 -33.23
N ALA A 468 3.86 9.39 -32.59
CA ALA A 468 4.80 10.51 -32.56
C ALA A 468 5.30 10.89 -33.96
N SER A 469 5.55 9.91 -34.83
CA SER A 469 5.91 10.18 -36.24
C SER A 469 4.75 10.78 -37.04
N GLU A 470 3.51 10.37 -36.77
CA GLU A 470 2.31 10.96 -37.37
C GLU A 470 2.10 12.42 -36.92
N LEU A 471 2.20 12.69 -35.61
CA LEU A 471 2.12 14.04 -35.04
C LEU A 471 3.24 14.96 -35.55
N SER A 472 4.45 14.44 -35.71
CA SER A 472 5.57 15.18 -36.29
C SER A 472 5.27 15.68 -37.71
N LYS A 473 4.59 14.85 -38.51
CA LYS A 473 4.17 15.23 -39.87
C LYS A 473 2.97 16.18 -39.86
N GLU A 474 2.03 15.97 -38.96
CA GLU A 474 0.83 16.81 -38.83
C GLU A 474 1.17 18.24 -38.39
N PHE A 475 2.07 18.37 -37.42
CA PHE A 475 2.43 19.66 -36.82
C PHE A 475 3.76 20.24 -37.32
N GLU A 476 4.39 19.60 -38.31
CA GLU A 476 5.69 20.01 -38.90
C GLU A 476 6.81 20.24 -37.88
N ILE A 477 6.79 19.48 -36.77
CA ILE A 477 7.81 19.52 -35.73
C ILE A 477 8.73 18.29 -35.81
N PRO A 478 10.05 18.40 -35.59
CA PRO A 478 10.95 17.25 -35.60
C PRO A 478 10.53 16.15 -34.60
N VAL A 479 10.60 14.87 -34.96
CA VAL A 479 10.19 13.73 -34.10
C VAL A 479 10.94 13.74 -32.77
N GLU A 480 12.19 14.18 -32.77
CA GLU A 480 13.05 14.29 -31.60
C GLU A 480 12.52 15.30 -30.56
N SER A 481 11.71 16.27 -31.01
CA SER A 481 11.04 17.22 -30.10
C SER A 481 9.84 16.62 -29.37
N ILE A 482 9.28 15.51 -29.90
CA ILE A 482 8.17 14.77 -29.30
C ILE A 482 8.70 13.67 -28.37
N SER A 483 9.77 12.98 -28.77
CA SER A 483 10.39 11.93 -27.94
C SER A 483 11.88 11.72 -28.25
N GLU A 484 12.73 11.81 -27.23
CA GLU A 484 14.17 11.52 -27.30
C GLU A 484 14.49 10.01 -27.48
N ALA A 485 13.48 9.14 -27.35
CA ALA A 485 13.64 7.70 -27.57
C ALA A 485 13.92 7.36 -29.04
N PHE A 486 13.71 8.31 -29.95
CA PHE A 486 14.01 8.20 -31.37
C PHE A 486 15.44 8.68 -31.64
N LYS A 487 16.36 7.76 -31.93
CA LYS A 487 17.61 8.08 -32.63
C LYS A 487 17.45 7.59 -34.06
N PRO A 488 17.33 8.46 -35.07
CA PRO A 488 17.35 7.99 -36.44
C PRO A 488 18.68 7.26 -36.68
N ASN A 489 18.60 6.06 -37.27
CA ASN A 489 19.80 5.44 -37.83
C ASN A 489 20.35 6.42 -38.88
N PRO A 490 21.65 6.77 -38.87
CA PRO A 490 22.19 7.59 -39.94
C PRO A 490 22.09 6.79 -41.25
N SER A 491 21.22 7.24 -42.15
CA SER A 491 21.20 6.73 -43.53
C SER A 491 22.59 6.94 -44.15
N PRO A 492 23.11 5.99 -44.95
CA PRO A 492 24.39 6.17 -45.62
C PRO A 492 24.29 7.38 -46.55
N MET A 493 25.17 8.37 -46.39
CA MET A 493 25.16 9.57 -47.23
C MET A 493 25.39 9.18 -48.70
N PRO A 494 24.56 9.65 -49.64
CA PRO A 494 24.86 9.55 -51.07
C PRO A 494 26.07 10.42 -51.42
N GLN A 495 27.05 9.88 -52.15
CA GLN A 495 28.15 10.66 -52.72
C GLN A 495 27.61 11.63 -53.78
N MET A 496 27.99 12.91 -53.68
CA MET A 496 27.66 13.93 -54.68
C MET A 496 28.57 13.83 -55.91
N PRO A 497 28.07 14.06 -57.14
CA PRO A 497 28.90 14.41 -58.28
C PRO A 497 29.19 15.92 -58.35
N GLU A 498 30.40 16.28 -58.79
CA GLU A 498 30.88 17.64 -59.07
C GLU A 498 30.12 18.32 -60.22
N VAL A 499 29.75 19.60 -60.06
CA VAL A 499 29.63 20.55 -61.19
C VAL A 499 30.10 21.95 -60.78
N SER A 500 30.91 22.50 -61.67
CA SER A 500 31.60 23.80 -61.73
C SER A 500 30.70 25.03 -61.94
N GLY A 501 31.13 26.18 -61.41
CA GLY A 501 30.85 27.51 -61.98
C GLY A 501 30.17 28.53 -61.04
N MET A 502 30.91 29.59 -60.69
CA MET A 502 30.45 30.90 -60.16
C MET A 502 30.80 31.98 -61.23
N PRO A 503 30.31 33.25 -61.21
CA PRO A 503 29.86 34.02 -60.03
C PRO A 503 28.72 35.09 -60.23
N GLU A 504 28.42 35.80 -59.12
CA GLU A 504 27.99 37.23 -58.98
C GLU A 504 26.61 37.73 -59.53
N VAL A 505 25.91 38.76 -59.01
CA VAL A 505 25.85 39.58 -57.77
C VAL A 505 24.57 40.48 -57.84
N ALA A 506 24.21 41.12 -56.70
CA ALA A 506 23.37 42.34 -56.51
C ALA A 506 21.83 42.18 -56.53
N GLU A 507 21.14 42.35 -55.39
CA GLU A 507 20.74 43.60 -54.67
C GLU A 507 19.45 44.24 -55.20
N GLY A 508 18.51 44.48 -54.26
CA GLY A 508 17.68 45.69 -54.28
C GLY A 508 16.18 45.53 -54.46
N ASP A 509 15.46 45.74 -53.35
CA ASP A 509 14.58 46.91 -53.15
C ASP A 509 13.05 46.69 -52.97
N LYS A 510 12.53 47.40 -51.95
CA LYS A 510 11.14 47.83 -51.61
C LYS A 510 10.03 46.76 -51.56
N GLY A 511 9.12 46.73 -50.59
CA GLY A 511 8.61 47.75 -49.67
C GLY A 511 7.08 47.61 -49.59
N ALA A 512 6.49 48.17 -48.52
CA ALA A 512 5.07 48.41 -48.24
C ALA A 512 4.28 47.35 -47.44
N GLU A 513 3.86 47.81 -46.26
CA GLU A 513 2.81 47.30 -45.38
C GLU A 513 1.42 47.59 -45.96
N GLU A 514 0.44 46.73 -45.66
CA GLU A 514 -0.95 47.13 -45.37
C GLU A 514 -1.65 46.04 -44.52
N GLU A 515 -2.45 46.49 -43.55
CA GLU A 515 -3.08 45.74 -42.45
C GLU A 515 -4.17 44.74 -42.90
N PRO A 516 -4.47 43.68 -42.11
CA PRO A 516 -5.60 42.80 -42.39
C PRO A 516 -6.91 43.26 -41.71
N GLU A 517 -7.96 43.19 -42.51
CA GLU A 517 -9.38 43.33 -42.20
C GLU A 517 -9.89 42.19 -41.26
N GLN A 518 -10.85 42.52 -40.40
CA GLN A 518 -11.42 41.65 -39.36
C GLN A 518 -12.28 40.52 -39.97
N VAL A 519 -12.16 39.29 -39.43
CA VAL A 519 -13.08 38.18 -39.74
C VAL A 519 -13.71 37.63 -38.46
N GLU A 520 -15.05 37.61 -38.45
CA GLU A 520 -15.93 37.16 -37.37
C GLU A 520 -15.82 35.66 -37.05
N ILE A 521 -16.07 35.33 -35.78
CA ILE A 521 -16.08 33.97 -35.23
C ILE A 521 -17.44 33.30 -35.48
N PRO A 522 -17.54 32.11 -36.09
CA PRO A 522 -18.79 31.37 -36.18
C PRO A 522 -19.11 30.63 -34.88
N ARG A 523 -20.34 30.83 -34.41
CA ARG A 523 -20.92 30.22 -33.20
C ARG A 523 -21.45 28.81 -33.52
N ALA A 524 -20.84 27.77 -32.96
CA ALA A 524 -21.29 26.39 -33.16
C ALA A 524 -22.53 26.05 -32.29
N LYS A 525 -23.58 25.51 -32.92
CA LYS A 525 -24.68 24.77 -32.27
C LYS A 525 -24.46 23.27 -32.41
N ARG A 526 -24.94 22.52 -31.39
CA ARG A 526 -25.31 21.08 -31.30
C ARG A 526 -24.57 20.42 -30.13
N THR A 527 -25.05 19.44 -29.38
CA THR A 527 -26.32 18.69 -29.20
C THR A 527 -26.10 17.87 -27.92
N SER A 528 -27.17 17.51 -27.20
CA SER A 528 -27.13 16.70 -25.99
C SER A 528 -26.64 15.27 -26.23
N SER A 529 -25.58 14.85 -25.54
CA SER A 529 -25.43 13.46 -25.09
C SER A 529 -24.39 13.39 -23.95
N ASN A 530 -24.78 12.79 -22.82
CA ASN A 530 -23.93 12.57 -21.66
C ASN A 530 -22.75 11.64 -21.99
N LYS A 531 -21.51 12.09 -21.81
CA LYS A 531 -20.32 11.23 -21.64
C LYS A 531 -19.34 11.87 -20.64
N SER A 532 -18.77 11.01 -19.80
CA SER A 532 -17.81 11.31 -18.73
C SER A 532 -16.52 11.98 -19.25
N VAL A 533 -16.13 13.06 -18.57
CA VAL A 533 -14.92 13.87 -18.84
C VAL A 533 -13.67 13.17 -18.27
N SER A 534 -12.57 13.17 -19.03
CA SER A 534 -11.30 12.58 -18.62
C SER A 534 -10.50 13.48 -17.65
N LEU A 535 -9.60 12.90 -16.84
CA LEU A 535 -8.73 13.64 -15.91
C LEU A 535 -7.89 14.73 -16.58
N ARG A 536 -7.51 14.55 -17.86
CA ARG A 536 -6.80 15.57 -18.65
C ARG A 536 -7.68 16.75 -19.05
N GLU A 537 -8.94 16.49 -19.37
CA GLU A 537 -9.92 17.55 -19.64
C GLU A 537 -10.29 18.28 -18.35
N ALA A 538 -10.38 17.58 -17.21
CA ALA A 538 -10.55 18.21 -15.90
C ALA A 538 -9.34 19.08 -15.52
N GLU A 539 -8.11 18.63 -15.79
CA GLU A 539 -6.88 19.43 -15.59
C GLU A 539 -6.82 20.64 -16.54
N MET A 540 -7.20 20.50 -17.81
CA MET A 540 -7.29 21.61 -18.76
C MET A 540 -8.39 22.62 -18.38
N ILE A 541 -9.50 22.14 -17.84
CA ILE A 541 -10.58 22.98 -17.30
C ILE A 541 -10.11 23.71 -16.04
N LEU A 542 -9.34 23.06 -15.15
CA LEU A 542 -8.72 23.71 -13.99
C LEU A 542 -7.72 24.79 -14.40
N ASP A 543 -6.83 24.52 -15.36
CA ASP A 543 -5.87 25.51 -15.89
C ASP A 543 -6.60 26.67 -16.61
N ALA A 544 -7.73 26.40 -17.29
CA ALA A 544 -8.55 27.42 -17.94
C ALA A 544 -9.33 28.28 -16.93
N ILE A 545 -9.80 27.70 -15.81
CA ILE A 545 -10.45 28.40 -14.71
C ILE A 545 -9.43 29.27 -13.94
N GLU A 546 -8.22 28.76 -13.70
CA GLU A 546 -7.13 29.55 -13.09
C GLU A 546 -6.78 30.76 -13.99
N MET A 547 -6.80 30.59 -15.31
CA MET A 547 -6.54 31.66 -16.29
C MET A 547 -7.66 32.71 -16.39
N GLN A 548 -8.91 32.38 -16.08
CA GLN A 548 -10.02 33.36 -16.04
C GLN A 548 -9.97 34.27 -14.80
N SER A 549 -9.37 33.80 -13.70
CA SER A 549 -9.25 34.55 -12.44
C SER A 549 -8.07 35.54 -12.36
N ILE A 550 -7.24 35.64 -13.41
CA ILE A 550 -5.99 36.43 -13.41
C ILE A 550 -6.00 37.42 -14.59
N GLN A 551 -6.94 38.36 -14.60
CA GLN A 551 -6.94 39.46 -15.58
C GLN A 551 -6.01 40.62 -15.19
N ASP A 552 -5.63 40.74 -13.92
CA ASP A 552 -4.92 41.94 -13.42
C ASP A 552 -3.41 41.76 -13.17
N ILE A 553 -2.84 40.56 -13.36
CA ILE A 553 -1.40 40.33 -13.21
C ILE A 553 -0.73 40.26 -14.58
N ASP A 554 0.18 41.20 -14.84
CA ASP A 554 1.06 41.18 -16.00
C ASP A 554 2.10 40.06 -15.87
N LEU A 555 1.90 38.99 -16.64
CA LEU A 555 2.75 37.81 -16.69
C LEU A 555 3.78 37.84 -17.84
N THR A 556 3.99 38.99 -18.48
CA THR A 556 5.01 39.13 -19.53
C THR A 556 6.41 39.32 -18.93
N PRO A 557 7.49 38.83 -19.56
CA PRO A 557 8.86 39.13 -19.17
C PRO A 557 9.21 40.62 -19.33
N SER A 558 10.05 41.17 -18.44
CA SER A 558 10.51 42.57 -18.54
C SER A 558 11.68 42.72 -19.52
N ASP A 559 11.96 43.95 -19.98
CA ASP A 559 13.09 44.24 -20.87
C ASP A 559 14.44 43.82 -20.29
N GLY A 560 14.65 44.04 -18.98
CA GLY A 560 15.87 43.57 -18.32
C GLY A 560 16.04 42.04 -18.33
N MET A 561 14.95 41.27 -18.39
CA MET A 561 15.02 39.82 -18.58
C MET A 561 15.39 39.45 -20.01
N VAL A 562 14.86 40.19 -20.98
CA VAL A 562 15.19 40.03 -22.41
C VAL A 562 16.68 40.25 -22.63
N ASP A 563 17.23 41.32 -22.07
CA ASP A 563 18.64 41.66 -22.23
C ASP A 563 19.56 40.61 -21.59
N ALA A 564 19.22 40.14 -20.39
CA ALA A 564 19.95 39.06 -19.72
C ALA A 564 19.90 37.75 -20.54
N ALA A 565 18.74 37.37 -21.06
CA ALA A 565 18.58 36.16 -21.86
C ALA A 565 19.34 36.24 -23.20
N LYS A 566 19.34 37.41 -23.85
CA LYS A 566 20.16 37.67 -25.05
C LYS A 566 21.65 37.55 -24.75
N ALA A 567 22.11 38.18 -23.66
CA ALA A 567 23.51 38.12 -23.24
C ALA A 567 23.96 36.68 -22.95
N ALA A 568 23.13 35.90 -22.25
CA ALA A 568 23.41 34.49 -21.97
C ALA A 568 23.56 33.65 -23.23
N LEU A 569 22.66 33.80 -24.21
CA LEU A 569 22.72 33.06 -25.46
C LEU A 569 23.92 33.48 -26.34
N ARG A 570 24.29 34.77 -26.34
CA ARG A 570 25.48 35.27 -27.05
C ARG A 570 26.76 34.66 -26.48
N VAL A 571 26.95 34.78 -25.15
CA VAL A 571 28.13 34.21 -24.46
C VAL A 571 28.21 32.70 -24.67
N ARG A 572 27.08 32.01 -24.59
CA ARG A 572 27.00 30.57 -24.85
C ARG A 572 27.39 30.21 -26.29
N ALA A 573 27.10 31.06 -27.28
CA ALA A 573 27.46 30.81 -28.67
C ALA A 573 28.98 30.92 -28.88
N GLU A 574 29.62 31.89 -28.23
CA GLU A 574 31.07 32.17 -28.31
C GLU A 574 31.93 31.13 -27.57
N LYS A 575 31.40 30.51 -26.51
CA LYS A 575 32.13 29.50 -25.73
C LYS A 575 32.26 28.14 -26.45
N PRO A 576 33.37 27.40 -26.26
CA PRO A 576 33.56 26.06 -26.81
C PRO A 576 32.50 25.08 -26.27
N ALA A 577 32.20 24.03 -27.02
CA ALA A 577 31.09 23.11 -26.71
C ALA A 577 31.14 22.51 -25.29
N SER A 578 32.33 22.30 -24.73
CA SER A 578 32.57 21.82 -23.36
C SER A 578 32.16 22.82 -22.26
N GLU A 579 32.11 24.12 -22.57
CA GLU A 579 31.85 25.22 -21.63
C GLU A 579 30.48 25.86 -21.81
N ARG A 580 29.66 25.34 -22.73
CA ARG A 580 28.29 25.80 -22.93
C ARG A 580 27.40 25.33 -21.77
N GLY A 581 26.86 26.28 -21.02
CA GLY A 581 25.87 26.04 -19.98
C GLY A 581 24.46 25.91 -20.56
N MET A 582 23.48 25.83 -19.64
CA MET A 582 22.03 25.70 -19.91
C MET A 582 21.60 24.35 -20.49
N THR A 583 20.57 23.75 -19.86
CA THR A 583 19.83 22.63 -20.43
C THR A 583 18.91 23.11 -21.57
N GLN A 584 18.35 22.19 -22.36
CA GLN A 584 17.36 22.53 -23.40
C GLN A 584 16.19 23.35 -22.84
N VAL A 585 15.75 23.05 -21.61
CA VAL A 585 14.71 23.81 -20.90
C VAL A 585 15.15 25.26 -20.62
N GLY A 586 16.41 25.48 -20.23
CA GLY A 586 16.96 26.82 -20.03
C GLY A 586 17.06 27.60 -21.35
N ILE A 587 17.42 26.94 -22.44
CA ILE A 587 17.51 27.57 -23.77
C ILE A 587 16.12 27.94 -24.29
N ALA A 588 15.14 27.05 -24.15
CA ALA A 588 13.75 27.33 -24.50
C ALA A 588 13.20 28.49 -23.65
N ARG A 589 13.49 28.50 -22.35
CA ARG A 589 13.09 29.60 -21.46
C ARG A 589 13.73 30.94 -21.88
N ALA A 590 15.00 30.95 -22.22
CA ALA A 590 15.66 32.15 -22.75
C ALA A 590 14.98 32.67 -24.02
N ARG A 591 14.63 31.78 -24.96
CA ARG A 591 13.89 32.14 -26.18
C ARG A 591 12.48 32.67 -25.89
N ASP A 592 11.76 32.04 -24.96
CA ASP A 592 10.44 32.52 -24.53
C ASP A 592 10.51 33.92 -23.91
N ILE A 593 11.54 34.17 -23.09
CA ILE A 593 11.80 35.47 -22.49
C ILE A 593 12.11 36.51 -23.57
N ILE A 594 13.00 36.19 -24.51
CA ILE A 594 13.37 37.08 -25.62
C ILE A 594 12.16 37.45 -26.48
N GLY A 595 11.28 36.48 -26.74
CA GLY A 595 10.04 36.70 -27.49
C GLY A 595 8.93 37.39 -26.69
N LYS A 596 9.21 37.87 -25.47
CA LYS A 596 8.23 38.45 -24.52
C LYS A 596 6.93 37.63 -24.38
N LYS A 597 7.02 36.31 -24.49
CA LYS A 597 5.84 35.45 -24.38
C LYS A 597 5.22 35.58 -22.99
N ARG A 598 3.91 35.75 -22.91
CA ARG A 598 3.17 35.73 -21.64
C ARG A 598 3.36 34.37 -20.96
N LEU A 599 4.04 34.33 -19.82
CA LEU A 599 4.39 33.07 -19.13
C LEU A 599 3.30 32.64 -18.15
N SER A 600 3.01 31.34 -18.05
CA SER A 600 1.98 30.85 -17.14
C SER A 600 2.35 31.04 -15.64
N PRO A 601 1.37 31.11 -14.72
CA PRO A 601 1.63 31.17 -13.27
C PRO A 601 2.57 30.05 -12.76
N ARG A 602 2.35 28.81 -13.24
CA ARG A 602 3.22 27.66 -12.97
C ARG A 602 4.66 27.88 -13.45
N THR A 603 4.84 28.58 -14.57
CA THR A 603 6.16 28.92 -15.10
C THR A 603 6.86 29.94 -14.21
N TRP A 604 6.18 30.99 -13.77
CA TRP A 604 6.73 31.96 -12.82
C TRP A 604 7.13 31.32 -11.47
N ARG A 605 6.32 30.39 -10.94
CA ARG A 605 6.69 29.60 -9.74
C ARG A 605 7.94 28.75 -9.96
N ARG A 606 8.08 28.12 -11.14
CA ARG A 606 9.31 27.38 -11.51
C ARG A 606 10.53 28.29 -11.64
N MET A 607 10.37 29.48 -12.22
CA MET A 607 11.45 30.47 -12.35
C MET A 607 11.95 30.91 -10.97
N LYS A 608 11.04 31.27 -10.05
CA LYS A 608 11.40 31.62 -8.67
C LYS A 608 12.17 30.48 -8.00
N ALA A 609 11.65 29.26 -8.05
CA ALA A 609 12.29 28.09 -7.43
C ALA A 609 13.65 27.74 -8.06
N PHE A 610 13.85 28.02 -9.35
CA PHE A 610 15.14 27.90 -10.00
C PHE A 610 16.13 28.91 -9.39
N PHE A 611 15.79 30.20 -9.36
CA PHE A 611 16.67 31.23 -8.83
C PHE A 611 16.97 31.04 -7.33
N ASP A 612 15.98 30.67 -6.51
CA ASP A 612 16.18 30.39 -5.07
C ASP A 612 17.25 29.29 -4.84
N ARG A 613 17.33 28.28 -5.73
CA ARG A 613 18.31 27.18 -5.62
C ARG A 613 19.68 27.51 -6.19
N HIS A 614 19.74 28.39 -7.19
CA HIS A 614 20.97 28.67 -7.95
C HIS A 614 21.56 30.04 -7.60
N GLU A 615 21.06 30.71 -6.56
CA GLU A 615 21.61 31.99 -6.06
C GLU A 615 23.04 31.81 -5.53
N VAL A 616 23.34 30.64 -4.95
CA VAL A 616 24.69 30.27 -4.49
C VAL A 616 25.69 30.15 -5.64
N ASP A 617 25.24 29.87 -6.87
CA ASP A 617 26.12 29.72 -8.04
C ASP A 617 26.82 31.03 -8.40
N LYS A 618 26.30 32.18 -7.93
CA LYS A 618 26.94 33.50 -8.05
C LYS A 618 28.30 33.59 -7.37
N GLN A 619 28.54 32.74 -6.38
CA GLN A 619 29.79 32.70 -5.60
C GLN A 619 30.81 31.72 -6.21
N GLY A 620 30.47 31.06 -7.33
CA GLY A 620 31.36 30.11 -8.00
C GLY A 620 32.55 30.80 -8.67
N SER A 621 33.71 30.16 -8.64
CA SER A 621 34.96 30.70 -9.20
C SER A 621 34.91 31.03 -10.71
N SER A 622 34.00 30.41 -11.47
CA SER A 622 33.81 30.66 -12.90
C SER A 622 32.72 31.69 -13.21
N TRP A 623 32.19 32.39 -12.19
CA TRP A 623 31.08 33.33 -12.38
C TRP A 623 31.51 34.57 -13.17
N ASP A 624 32.63 35.18 -12.80
CA ASP A 624 33.19 36.37 -13.45
C ASP A 624 33.69 36.06 -14.89
N GLU A 625 34.02 34.81 -15.16
CA GLU A 625 34.43 34.31 -16.49
C GLU A 625 33.23 33.93 -17.39
N GLN A 626 32.01 34.25 -16.93
CA GLN A 626 30.74 33.93 -17.60
C GLN A 626 30.60 32.43 -17.92
N GLY A 627 30.98 31.59 -16.95
CA GLY A 627 30.89 30.14 -17.04
C GLY A 627 29.45 29.61 -17.04
N ARG A 628 29.32 28.27 -16.95
CA ARG A 628 28.04 27.57 -17.13
C ARG A 628 26.92 28.04 -16.18
N GLY A 629 27.26 28.38 -14.93
CA GLY A 629 26.33 28.92 -13.95
C GLY A 629 25.82 30.32 -14.32
N TRP A 630 26.72 31.21 -14.75
CA TRP A 630 26.36 32.55 -15.21
C TRP A 630 25.45 32.51 -16.44
N GLN A 631 25.74 31.62 -17.40
CA GLN A 631 24.92 31.40 -18.58
C GLN A 631 23.52 30.87 -18.21
N ALA A 632 23.43 29.92 -17.28
CA ALA A 632 22.15 29.41 -16.79
C ALA A 632 21.33 30.48 -16.06
N TRP A 633 21.95 31.26 -15.18
CA TRP A 633 21.27 32.33 -14.44
C TRP A 633 20.68 33.39 -15.37
N ASN A 634 21.50 33.92 -16.28
CA ASN A 634 21.07 34.96 -17.22
C ASN A 634 20.11 34.43 -18.29
N GLY A 635 20.23 33.15 -18.67
CA GLY A 635 19.30 32.49 -19.59
C GLY A 635 17.86 32.37 -19.04
N TRP A 636 17.70 32.36 -17.71
CA TRP A 636 16.39 32.41 -17.07
C TRP A 636 15.89 33.85 -16.80
N GLY A 637 16.61 34.87 -17.29
CA GLY A 637 16.25 36.28 -17.17
C GLY A 637 17.07 37.06 -16.14
N GLY A 638 18.09 36.45 -15.54
CA GLY A 638 19.02 37.11 -14.63
C GLY A 638 18.35 37.71 -13.39
N ASP A 639 18.99 38.74 -12.81
CA ASP A 639 18.51 39.39 -11.57
C ASP A 639 17.16 40.09 -11.75
N ALA A 640 16.91 40.60 -12.96
CA ALA A 640 15.60 41.12 -13.36
C ALA A 640 14.53 40.01 -13.34
N GLY A 641 14.87 38.81 -13.82
CA GLY A 641 14.00 37.64 -13.82
C GLY A 641 13.70 37.13 -12.43
N TYR A 642 14.70 37.10 -11.54
CA TYR A 642 14.50 36.68 -10.17
C TYR A 642 13.58 37.64 -9.40
N SER A 643 13.85 38.94 -9.51
CA SER A 643 13.05 39.98 -8.87
C SER A 643 11.60 39.96 -9.34
N ARG A 644 11.39 39.82 -10.67
CA ARG A 644 10.05 39.74 -11.25
C ARG A 644 9.33 38.45 -10.87
N ALA A 645 10.02 37.31 -10.84
CA ALA A 645 9.44 36.04 -10.41
C ALA A 645 9.02 36.07 -8.92
N LYS A 646 9.82 36.68 -8.03
CA LYS A 646 9.44 36.90 -6.63
C LYS A 646 8.16 37.74 -6.53
N LYS A 647 8.08 38.85 -7.27
CA LYS A 647 6.91 39.74 -7.29
C LYS A 647 5.64 39.02 -7.79
N ILE A 648 5.72 38.35 -8.94
CA ILE A 648 4.57 37.66 -9.54
C ILE A 648 4.11 36.50 -8.66
N VAL A 649 5.01 35.69 -8.11
CA VAL A 649 4.63 34.58 -7.22
C VAL A 649 4.00 35.10 -5.93
N ALA A 650 4.47 36.22 -5.39
CA ALA A 650 3.82 36.86 -4.24
C ALA A 650 2.41 37.33 -4.57
N GLN A 651 2.19 37.95 -5.73
CA GLN A 651 0.86 38.35 -6.20
C GLN A 651 -0.06 37.14 -6.41
N LEU A 652 0.44 36.05 -6.98
CA LEU A 652 -0.30 34.79 -7.17
C LEU A 652 -0.67 34.11 -5.85
N ASN A 653 0.19 34.20 -4.84
CA ASN A 653 -0.10 33.64 -3.52
C ASN A 653 -1.15 34.48 -2.79
N LYS A 654 -1.10 35.81 -2.89
CA LYS A 654 -2.16 36.69 -2.33
C LYS A 654 -3.54 36.39 -2.91
N LEU A 655 -3.63 36.20 -4.24
CA LEU A 655 -4.88 35.81 -4.90
C LEU A 655 -5.40 34.44 -4.43
N ARG A 656 -4.50 33.50 -4.13
CA ARG A 656 -4.88 32.17 -3.61
C ARG A 656 -5.35 32.24 -2.16
N ASP A 657 -4.72 33.07 -1.36
CA ASP A 657 -4.94 33.14 0.09
C ASP A 657 -6.08 34.12 0.46
N GLY A 658 -6.67 34.84 -0.52
CA GLY A 658 -7.92 35.59 -0.40
C GLY A 658 -7.83 36.99 0.20
N GLU A 659 -6.66 37.65 0.10
CA GLU A 659 -6.41 39.04 0.56
C GLU A 659 -6.56 40.11 -0.52
#